data_AF-A0A9W8CXV7-F1
#
_entry.id   AF-A0A9W8CXV7-F1
#
_cell.length_a   1.000
_cell.length_b   1.000
_cell.length_c   1.000
_cell.angle_alpha   90.00
_cell.angle_beta   90.00
_cell.angle_gamma   90.00
#
_symmetry.space_group_name_H-M   'P 1'
#
loop_
_entity.id
_entity.type
_entity.pdbx_description
1 polymer ?
#
loop_
_entity_poly.entity_id
_entity_poly.type
_entity_poly.pdbx_seq_one_letter_code
_entity_poly.pdbx_strand_id
1 'polypeptide(L)'
;MPKTSKKKKQQKAEDFKKVKLKVGKKKAAPTNATDTSFTARAIVLSEQSIVADKSSQLTNSRNQTLRELLTQQRHYSTTTRKEAVAGLAEFISLHGDVLRSELGPIMENSLRLVVDNEPVVRRQLLKLYSEALPGIPARDLAPFVPLAVVYICSAMTHILEDIRTDAMKFLDLLADVAPESVAQLSPRILPNLLSLLETSTSTPDSKRAEVSARTALLSQGSRLGIMRSCYRYLSVCTEGQAEVADQLQFMRPSGAGPGARGTADCPSLNCTGSGLYFHPDSPSPFGALGLFGEASNGGPDAAGPATAVCATSREALGRLFPFLQATWTEASAIFATSRIAGDPSLELCTTAMLLLRTLWRGGYPGAIPSDEKRLAGFLRQCMVHFPFGGELARDARVEEPLLLLNVSVCELVALIRQGAFEGSAAADPAAEAELGRFLERAVAFVLQTVGLPVGQRVATQQLSGSAHLQHGRFVELLPVIWRLARGAGQDDADRLLTAVLHYARVCPPTSTSKALCIRFLSQIIQDQWSRAPVQGALCLAGPQLAGLVAGWVLGLPKLLWRLRDRNPDASMAAVEALRLVLRRRRLLDAAAADAVQAGLLTLFCVSIPGKGTVHGPFRQYPPALQRAVLEAVASCPQPSDKLRHAVRASLADAAPCPQVRAAADAIVGGPSSYRLVVIGGGAAGLAVSSTLSEQLGANEVAVIEPSAVHYQQPLFTFVGGGLKRFADAQRPMGDVIAPQAKWIAQAAAEIDPAQNTVTLADGTKVAYEYLVVAAGIELDFAGVKGLQAAIGRDGVASNYSPKYVQKTFEFLQSVRGGNALFTMPATPIKCAGAPQKIAYLADELFRNKGIRDRVSVSYYTALGKIFAIDKYASAMSAVAQSRDIGVNLFHDLVEVDGPAKKATFQILGSGPRAGESVTVPYEFLHVTPPMKPFDFIKRSPIANAAGFVEVDQRTLQHGRFPNIYAIGDCSSLPTSKTAAAAAAQASVLKHNLLRQIRGSDAPVAEYDGYTSCPLVTGKHKLVLAEFSGYTGAPHETFFFNQANEHAFSYWLTADVLPAIYWNSMLKGTWSGPASIRKVANPASSN
;
A
#
# COMPACT_ATOMS: atom_id res chain seq x y z
N MET A 1 36.60 -40.94 -58.76
CA MET A 1 36.98 -42.29 -59.28
C MET A 1 37.23 -43.21 -58.08
N PRO A 2 37.20 -44.56 -58.21
CA PRO A 2 36.89 -45.40 -59.40
C PRO A 2 35.71 -46.39 -59.15
N LYS A 3 35.12 -47.14 -60.09
CA LYS A 3 35.02 -47.15 -61.57
C LYS A 3 33.95 -48.21 -61.94
N THR A 4 32.79 -47.87 -62.52
CA THR A 4 31.97 -48.80 -63.36
C THR A 4 30.78 -48.10 -64.06
N SER A 5 31.09 -47.17 -64.96
CA SER A 5 30.15 -46.76 -66.01
C SER A 5 30.32 -47.63 -67.27
N LYS A 6 29.26 -47.76 -68.09
CA LYS A 6 29.21 -48.19 -69.52
C LYS A 6 28.48 -49.51 -69.85
N LYS A 7 27.18 -49.60 -69.55
CA LYS A 7 26.21 -50.08 -70.57
C LYS A 7 24.88 -49.29 -70.67
N LYS A 8 24.80 -48.11 -70.05
CA LYS A 8 23.76 -47.08 -70.32
C LYS A 8 23.98 -46.36 -71.66
N LYS A 9 24.33 -47.09 -72.73
CA LYS A 9 24.64 -46.53 -74.07
C LYS A 9 24.29 -47.46 -75.24
N GLN A 10 23.31 -48.37 -75.09
CA GLN A 10 22.90 -49.28 -76.17
C GLN A 10 21.38 -49.57 -76.29
N GLN A 11 20.52 -48.92 -75.49
CA GLN A 11 19.06 -48.88 -75.71
C GLN A 11 18.55 -47.48 -76.11
N LYS A 12 19.46 -46.57 -76.48
CA LYS A 12 19.14 -45.41 -77.34
C LYS A 12 19.48 -45.77 -78.79
N ALA A 13 18.69 -46.67 -79.40
CA ALA A 13 18.78 -47.04 -80.83
C ALA A 13 17.53 -47.78 -81.40
N GLU A 14 16.38 -47.75 -80.71
CA GLU A 14 15.06 -48.11 -81.28
C GLU A 14 14.04 -47.07 -80.75
N ASP A 15 14.11 -45.81 -81.13
CA ASP A 15 14.18 -45.26 -82.48
C ASP A 15 12.89 -45.50 -83.30
N PHE A 16 11.87 -44.73 -82.91
CA PHE A 16 10.97 -44.04 -83.84
C PHE A 16 10.43 -44.83 -85.06
N LYS A 17 9.67 -45.91 -84.83
CA LYS A 17 8.72 -46.42 -85.84
C LYS A 17 7.29 -46.56 -85.32
N LYS A 18 6.48 -45.55 -85.65
CA LYS A 18 5.01 -45.59 -85.61
C LYS A 18 4.50 -46.82 -86.36
N VAL A 19 3.83 -47.74 -85.67
CA VAL A 19 3.03 -48.79 -86.32
C VAL A 19 1.61 -48.25 -86.55
N LYS A 20 1.23 -48.06 -87.82
CA LYS A 20 -0.13 -47.66 -88.20
C LYS A 20 -1.10 -48.83 -87.99
N LEU A 21 -2.18 -48.60 -87.25
CA LEU A 21 -3.32 -49.52 -87.21
C LEU A 21 -3.92 -49.65 -88.62
N LYS A 22 -4.05 -50.89 -89.12
CA LYS A 22 -4.79 -51.18 -90.35
C LYS A 22 -6.25 -51.52 -90.04
N VAL A 23 -7.13 -51.04 -90.92
CA VAL A 23 -8.58 -51.08 -90.81
C VAL A 23 -9.12 -52.52 -90.85
N GLY A 24 -10.18 -52.79 -90.08
CA GLY A 24 -11.15 -53.83 -90.39
C GLY A 24 -10.96 -55.20 -89.72
N LYS A 25 -11.38 -55.33 -88.46
CA LYS A 25 -12.09 -56.51 -87.91
C LYS A 25 -12.65 -56.19 -86.51
N LYS A 26 -13.98 -56.27 -86.35
CA LYS A 26 -14.72 -56.21 -85.06
C LYS A 26 -15.42 -57.55 -84.82
N LYS A 27 -15.25 -58.16 -83.64
CA LYS A 27 -16.22 -58.93 -82.83
C LYS A 27 -15.49 -59.64 -81.67
N ALA A 28 -16.12 -60.04 -80.57
CA ALA A 28 -17.54 -59.96 -80.17
C ALA A 28 -17.68 -59.62 -78.67
N ALA A 29 -18.86 -59.14 -78.26
CA ALA A 29 -19.24 -59.03 -76.85
C ALA A 29 -19.99 -60.30 -76.40
N PRO A 30 -19.61 -60.95 -75.27
CA PRO A 30 -20.37 -62.10 -74.74
C PRO A 30 -21.32 -61.77 -73.58
N THR A 31 -22.59 -62.13 -73.79
CA THR A 31 -23.52 -62.83 -72.87
C THR A 31 -23.98 -62.24 -71.53
N ASN A 32 -23.36 -61.23 -70.92
CA ASN A 32 -23.86 -60.63 -69.65
C ASN A 32 -24.47 -59.22 -69.84
N ALA A 33 -25.22 -59.02 -70.94
CA ALA A 33 -25.96 -57.79 -71.18
C ALA A 33 -27.38 -57.92 -70.59
N THR A 34 -27.61 -57.29 -69.43
CA THR A 34 -28.96 -57.17 -68.84
C THR A 34 -29.64 -55.90 -69.36
N ASP A 35 -30.88 -56.05 -69.84
CA ASP A 35 -31.70 -54.92 -70.29
C ASP A 35 -32.01 -53.96 -69.13
N THR A 36 -32.06 -52.66 -69.42
CA THR A 36 -32.19 -51.58 -68.41
C THR A 36 -33.63 -51.08 -68.25
N SER A 37 -34.61 -51.80 -68.80
CA SER A 37 -36.03 -51.47 -68.72
C SER A 37 -36.72 -52.04 -67.47
N PHE A 38 -36.62 -51.36 -66.32
CA PHE A 38 -37.58 -51.54 -65.22
C PHE A 38 -37.98 -50.21 -64.56
N THR A 39 -39.28 -49.94 -64.51
CA THR A 39 -39.87 -48.78 -63.83
C THR A 39 -40.15 -49.11 -62.37
N ALA A 40 -39.30 -48.64 -61.45
CA ALA A 40 -39.57 -48.72 -60.02
C ALA A 40 -40.41 -47.51 -59.56
N ARG A 41 -41.53 -47.77 -58.85
CA ARG A 41 -42.33 -46.73 -58.18
C ARG A 41 -41.46 -45.99 -57.17
N ALA A 42 -41.50 -44.65 -57.20
CA ALA A 42 -40.93 -43.84 -56.14
C ALA A 42 -41.68 -44.13 -54.83
N ILE A 43 -41.00 -44.77 -53.88
CA ILE A 43 -41.45 -44.80 -52.49
C ILE A 43 -41.18 -43.41 -51.92
N VAL A 44 -42.24 -42.61 -51.77
CA VAL A 44 -42.18 -41.33 -51.06
C VAL A 44 -42.05 -41.65 -49.58
N LEU A 45 -40.81 -41.75 -49.09
CA LEU A 45 -40.52 -41.65 -47.67
C LEU A 45 -40.60 -40.17 -47.28
N SER A 46 -41.77 -39.81 -46.78
CA SER A 46 -42.07 -38.49 -46.24
C SER A 46 -41.40 -38.28 -44.87
N GLU A 47 -40.11 -37.96 -44.86
CA GLU A 47 -39.54 -37.14 -43.79
C GLU A 47 -39.28 -35.74 -44.33
N GLN A 48 -40.22 -34.86 -44.02
CA GLN A 48 -40.18 -33.44 -44.35
C GLN A 48 -39.13 -32.74 -43.48
N SER A 49 -38.15 -32.11 -44.11
CA SER A 49 -37.41 -30.99 -43.52
C SER A 49 -36.90 -30.01 -44.60
N ILE A 50 -37.71 -29.77 -45.63
CA ILE A 50 -37.67 -28.48 -46.31
C ILE A 50 -38.28 -27.49 -45.33
N VAL A 51 -37.45 -26.60 -44.78
CA VAL A 51 -37.85 -25.52 -43.88
C VAL A 51 -38.66 -26.04 -42.68
N ALA A 52 -37.96 -26.64 -41.72
CA ALA A 52 -38.29 -26.30 -40.34
C ALA A 52 -38.27 -24.76 -40.25
N ASP A 53 -39.29 -24.16 -39.66
CA ASP A 53 -39.40 -22.70 -39.55
C ASP A 53 -38.36 -22.17 -38.55
N LYS A 54 -37.14 -21.98 -39.07
CA LYS A 54 -35.97 -21.46 -38.34
C LYS A 54 -36.02 -19.93 -38.20
N SER A 55 -37.16 -19.27 -38.47
CA SER A 55 -37.33 -17.82 -38.27
C SER A 55 -37.00 -17.34 -36.85
N SER A 56 -37.07 -18.23 -35.86
CA SER A 56 -36.70 -17.99 -34.46
C SER A 56 -35.28 -18.46 -34.07
N GLN A 57 -34.45 -18.93 -35.01
CA GLN A 57 -33.13 -19.50 -34.73
C GLN A 57 -32.03 -18.88 -35.59
N LEU A 58 -30.89 -18.58 -34.97
CA LEU A 58 -29.72 -18.05 -35.68
C LEU A 58 -29.10 -19.12 -36.58
N THR A 59 -28.77 -18.75 -37.82
CA THR A 59 -28.14 -19.61 -38.83
C THR A 59 -27.00 -18.91 -39.57
N ASN A 60 -26.14 -19.69 -40.22
CA ASN A 60 -25.15 -19.18 -41.20
C ASN A 60 -25.77 -18.97 -42.60
N SER A 61 -24.97 -18.51 -43.57
CA SER A 61 -25.41 -18.29 -44.97
C SER A 61 -25.94 -19.54 -45.68
N ARG A 62 -25.65 -20.73 -45.16
CA ARG A 62 -26.10 -22.05 -45.66
C ARG A 62 -27.33 -22.58 -44.92
N ASN A 63 -28.01 -21.75 -44.12
CA ASN A 63 -29.18 -22.09 -43.30
C ASN A 63 -28.93 -23.21 -42.27
N GLN A 64 -27.68 -23.30 -41.78
CA GLN A 64 -27.26 -24.25 -40.76
C GLN A 64 -27.21 -23.55 -39.39
N THR A 65 -27.80 -24.19 -38.39
CA THR A 65 -27.76 -23.80 -36.97
C THR A 65 -26.44 -24.22 -36.33
N LEU A 66 -26.12 -23.62 -35.19
CA LEU A 66 -24.94 -24.00 -34.39
C LEU A 66 -24.93 -25.51 -34.06
N ARG A 67 -26.08 -26.10 -33.70
CA ARG A 67 -26.18 -27.53 -33.38
C ARG A 67 -25.85 -28.42 -34.59
N GLU A 68 -26.39 -28.10 -35.77
CA GLU A 68 -26.09 -28.84 -37.01
C GLU A 68 -24.59 -28.77 -37.37
N LEU A 69 -23.97 -27.59 -37.21
CA LEU A 69 -22.53 -27.40 -37.44
C LEU A 69 -21.68 -28.24 -36.46
N LEU A 70 -22.00 -28.22 -35.17
CA LEU A 70 -21.28 -29.01 -34.16
C LEU A 70 -21.46 -30.53 -34.35
N THR A 71 -22.62 -30.99 -34.83
CA THR A 71 -22.82 -32.40 -35.20
C THR A 71 -21.99 -32.79 -36.43
N GLN A 72 -21.95 -31.94 -37.47
CA GLN A 72 -21.19 -32.21 -38.70
C GLN A 72 -19.67 -32.30 -38.49
N GLN A 73 -19.13 -31.68 -37.44
CA GLN A 73 -17.72 -31.86 -37.04
C GLN A 73 -17.35 -33.32 -36.72
N ARG A 74 -18.33 -34.19 -36.39
CA ARG A 74 -18.10 -35.61 -36.10
C ARG A 74 -18.28 -36.52 -37.32
N HIS A 75 -18.53 -35.96 -38.51
CA HIS A 75 -18.84 -36.73 -39.71
C HIS A 75 -17.60 -37.46 -40.29
N TYR A 76 -17.78 -38.64 -40.87
CA TYR A 76 -16.67 -39.45 -41.41
C TYR A 76 -15.98 -38.79 -42.61
N SER A 77 -16.70 -38.00 -43.42
CA SER A 77 -16.14 -37.27 -44.57
C SER A 77 -15.34 -36.04 -44.13
N THR A 78 -14.06 -36.00 -44.54
CA THR A 78 -13.13 -34.88 -44.32
C THR A 78 -13.68 -33.55 -44.85
N THR A 79 -14.32 -33.56 -46.03
CA THR A 79 -14.92 -32.36 -46.61
C THR A 79 -16.03 -31.82 -45.71
N THR A 80 -16.89 -32.69 -45.18
CA THR A 80 -17.97 -32.28 -44.26
C THR A 80 -17.41 -31.69 -42.97
N ARG A 81 -16.37 -32.28 -42.36
CA ARG A 81 -15.75 -31.73 -41.15
C ARG A 81 -15.09 -30.37 -41.41
N LYS A 82 -14.35 -30.23 -42.51
CA LYS A 82 -13.71 -28.96 -42.89
C LYS A 82 -14.76 -27.86 -43.13
N GLU A 83 -15.80 -28.15 -43.91
CA GLU A 83 -16.87 -27.19 -44.20
C GLU A 83 -17.70 -26.85 -42.95
N ALA A 84 -17.86 -27.77 -41.99
CA ALA A 84 -18.49 -27.49 -40.70
C ALA A 84 -17.66 -26.54 -39.81
N VAL A 85 -16.33 -26.66 -39.80
CA VAL A 85 -15.45 -25.71 -39.09
C VAL A 85 -15.42 -24.35 -39.79
N ALA A 86 -15.43 -24.31 -41.12
CA ALA A 86 -15.55 -23.06 -41.88
C ALA A 86 -16.90 -22.36 -41.67
N GLY A 87 -18.01 -23.12 -41.72
CA GLY A 87 -19.35 -22.63 -41.44
C GLY A 87 -19.56 -22.18 -40.00
N LEU A 88 -18.82 -22.75 -39.04
CA LEU A 88 -18.78 -22.27 -37.65
C LEU A 88 -18.01 -20.95 -37.51
N ALA A 89 -16.89 -20.75 -38.22
CA ALA A 89 -16.20 -19.47 -38.25
C ALA A 89 -17.09 -18.36 -38.83
N GLU A 90 -17.79 -18.65 -39.93
CA GLU A 90 -18.79 -17.75 -40.51
C GLU A 90 -19.93 -17.45 -39.54
N PHE A 91 -20.49 -18.47 -38.89
CA PHE A 91 -21.55 -18.31 -37.87
C PHE A 91 -21.12 -17.39 -36.72
N ILE A 92 -19.89 -17.54 -36.22
CA ILE A 92 -19.33 -16.70 -35.16
C ILE A 92 -19.12 -15.26 -35.65
N SER A 93 -18.69 -15.07 -36.90
CA SER A 93 -18.51 -13.73 -37.48
C SER A 93 -19.84 -12.97 -37.68
N LEU A 94 -20.93 -13.68 -37.93
CA LEU A 94 -22.28 -13.12 -38.08
C LEU A 94 -22.95 -12.85 -36.71
N HIS A 95 -22.71 -13.72 -35.72
CA HIS A 95 -23.43 -13.74 -34.44
C HIS A 95 -22.46 -13.72 -33.25
N GLY A 96 -21.61 -12.69 -33.17
CA GLY A 96 -20.49 -12.62 -32.23
C GLY A 96 -20.85 -12.76 -30.73
N ASP A 97 -22.07 -12.41 -30.34
CA ASP A 97 -22.55 -12.60 -28.96
C ASP A 97 -22.76 -14.07 -28.59
N VAL A 98 -23.09 -14.92 -29.56
CA VAL A 98 -23.33 -16.37 -29.36
C VAL A 98 -22.03 -17.09 -28.97
N LEU A 99 -20.87 -16.58 -29.39
CA LEU A 99 -19.57 -17.14 -29.02
C LEU A 99 -19.37 -17.17 -27.49
N ARG A 100 -19.89 -16.17 -26.76
CA ARG A 100 -19.79 -16.10 -25.30
C ARG A 100 -20.86 -16.94 -24.59
N SER A 101 -22.07 -17.08 -25.15
CA SER A 101 -23.12 -17.89 -24.54
C SER A 101 -22.95 -19.40 -24.77
N GLU A 102 -22.39 -19.80 -25.92
CA GLU A 102 -22.28 -21.21 -26.36
C GLU A 102 -20.82 -21.71 -26.41
N LEU A 103 -19.91 -21.07 -25.66
CA LEU A 103 -18.48 -21.41 -25.67
C LEU A 103 -18.20 -22.87 -25.31
N GLY A 104 -18.93 -23.43 -24.34
CA GLY A 104 -18.77 -24.83 -23.91
C GLY A 104 -19.04 -25.84 -25.02
N PRO A 105 -20.27 -25.89 -25.60
CA PRO A 105 -20.58 -26.76 -26.73
C PRO A 105 -19.65 -26.59 -27.93
N ILE A 106 -19.17 -25.37 -28.21
CA ILE A 106 -18.19 -25.11 -29.26
C ILE A 106 -16.85 -25.79 -28.95
N MET A 107 -16.29 -25.57 -27.76
CA MET A 107 -14.99 -26.11 -27.36
C MET A 107 -15.02 -27.65 -27.25
N GLU A 108 -16.03 -28.24 -26.62
CA GLU A 108 -16.13 -29.70 -26.41
C GLU A 108 -16.19 -30.54 -27.70
N ASN A 109 -16.75 -29.97 -28.77
CA ASN A 109 -16.85 -30.63 -30.07
C ASN A 109 -15.64 -30.34 -30.95
N SER A 110 -15.22 -29.08 -31.05
CA SER A 110 -14.16 -28.67 -31.97
C SER A 110 -12.76 -29.06 -31.51
N LEU A 111 -12.47 -29.14 -30.20
CA LEU A 111 -11.16 -29.56 -29.68
C LEU A 111 -10.76 -30.98 -30.10
N ARG A 112 -11.74 -31.86 -30.38
CA ARG A 112 -11.49 -33.22 -30.90
C ARG A 112 -10.78 -33.22 -32.25
N LEU A 113 -10.93 -32.15 -33.03
CA LEU A 113 -10.32 -32.01 -34.35
C LEU A 113 -8.83 -31.63 -34.29
N VAL A 114 -8.27 -31.33 -33.10
CA VAL A 114 -6.81 -31.15 -32.91
C VAL A 114 -6.04 -32.42 -33.28
N VAL A 115 -6.64 -33.61 -33.07
CA VAL A 115 -6.08 -34.91 -33.44
C VAL A 115 -6.67 -35.50 -34.73
N ASP A 116 -7.32 -34.69 -35.58
CA ASP A 116 -7.79 -35.17 -36.90
C ASP A 116 -6.60 -35.57 -37.77
N ASN A 117 -6.67 -36.74 -38.40
CA ASN A 117 -5.62 -37.22 -39.31
C ASN A 117 -5.34 -36.24 -40.46
N GLU A 118 -6.37 -35.52 -40.92
CA GLU A 118 -6.31 -34.69 -42.12
C GLU A 118 -5.81 -33.27 -41.84
N PRO A 119 -4.65 -32.85 -42.40
CA PRO A 119 -4.05 -31.54 -42.11
C PRO A 119 -4.93 -30.37 -42.53
N VAL A 120 -5.82 -30.57 -43.51
CA VAL A 120 -6.75 -29.52 -43.98
C VAL A 120 -7.79 -29.19 -42.92
N VAL A 121 -8.26 -30.17 -42.13
CA VAL A 121 -9.21 -29.95 -41.04
C VAL A 121 -8.52 -29.24 -39.87
N ARG A 122 -7.34 -29.72 -39.46
CA ARG A 122 -6.55 -29.09 -38.37
C ARG A 122 -6.19 -27.65 -38.66
N ARG A 123 -5.77 -27.32 -39.89
CA ARG A 123 -5.45 -25.93 -40.30
C ARG A 123 -6.69 -25.04 -40.28
N GLN A 124 -7.86 -25.55 -40.67
CA GLN A 124 -9.11 -24.81 -40.60
C GLN A 124 -9.55 -24.55 -39.15
N LEU A 125 -9.32 -25.50 -38.23
CA LEU A 125 -9.54 -25.34 -36.80
C LEU A 125 -8.59 -24.30 -36.19
N LEU A 126 -7.29 -24.38 -36.51
CA LEU A 126 -6.30 -23.41 -36.03
C LEU A 126 -6.64 -21.99 -36.48
N LYS A 127 -7.11 -21.83 -37.73
CA LYS A 127 -7.61 -20.54 -38.24
C LYS A 127 -8.80 -20.05 -37.41
N LEU A 128 -9.84 -20.87 -37.24
CA LEU A 128 -11.02 -20.54 -36.42
C LEU A 128 -10.62 -20.07 -35.03
N TYR A 129 -9.74 -20.80 -34.34
CA TYR A 129 -9.30 -20.42 -32.99
C TYR A 129 -8.46 -19.14 -32.99
N SER A 130 -7.59 -18.92 -33.99
CA SER A 130 -6.79 -17.69 -34.08
C SER A 130 -7.63 -16.42 -34.30
N GLU A 131 -8.83 -16.56 -34.88
CA GLU A 131 -9.77 -15.46 -35.12
C GLU A 131 -10.76 -15.30 -33.96
N ALA A 132 -11.23 -16.40 -33.34
CA ALA A 132 -12.28 -16.37 -32.32
C ALA A 132 -11.78 -16.24 -30.88
N LEU A 133 -10.68 -16.93 -30.50
CA LEU A 133 -10.25 -16.97 -29.10
C LEU A 133 -9.75 -15.61 -28.55
N PRO A 134 -8.99 -14.78 -29.30
CA PRO A 134 -8.51 -13.48 -28.77
C PRO A 134 -9.62 -12.48 -28.39
N GLY A 135 -10.86 -12.68 -28.86
CA GLY A 135 -12.02 -11.86 -28.48
C GLY A 135 -12.70 -12.26 -27.16
N ILE A 136 -12.27 -13.36 -26.54
CA ILE A 136 -12.85 -13.92 -25.31
C ILE A 136 -11.99 -13.53 -24.10
N PRO A 137 -12.56 -12.96 -23.03
CA PRO A 137 -11.82 -12.72 -21.79
C PRO A 137 -11.24 -14.01 -21.20
N ALA A 138 -9.96 -14.00 -20.80
CA ALA A 138 -9.26 -15.20 -20.33
C ALA A 138 -9.98 -15.95 -19.19
N ARG A 139 -10.68 -15.23 -18.31
CA ARG A 139 -11.51 -15.81 -17.22
C ARG A 139 -12.67 -16.68 -17.73
N ASP A 140 -13.23 -16.35 -18.90
CA ASP A 140 -14.37 -17.05 -19.49
C ASP A 140 -13.87 -18.28 -20.30
N LEU A 141 -12.63 -18.23 -20.80
CA LEU A 141 -11.94 -19.33 -21.47
C LEU A 141 -11.33 -20.36 -20.50
N ALA A 142 -10.89 -19.92 -19.31
CA ALA A 142 -10.18 -20.72 -18.30
C ALA A 142 -10.79 -22.11 -18.00
N PRO A 143 -12.13 -22.29 -17.88
CA PRO A 143 -12.73 -23.60 -17.63
C PRO A 143 -12.46 -24.65 -18.73
N PHE A 144 -12.20 -24.21 -19.96
CA PHE A 144 -12.00 -25.08 -21.13
C PHE A 144 -10.53 -25.38 -21.42
N VAL A 145 -9.59 -24.63 -20.83
CA VAL A 145 -8.15 -24.81 -21.01
C VAL A 145 -7.68 -26.22 -20.59
N PRO A 146 -8.14 -26.82 -19.47
CA PRO A 146 -7.77 -28.20 -19.12
C PRO A 146 -8.17 -29.24 -20.18
N LEU A 147 -9.32 -29.05 -20.84
CA LEU A 147 -9.78 -29.94 -21.92
C LEU A 147 -8.93 -29.74 -23.19
N ALA A 148 -8.63 -28.49 -23.54
CA ALA A 148 -7.77 -28.17 -24.68
C ALA A 148 -6.36 -28.77 -24.52
N VAL A 149 -5.77 -28.65 -23.34
CA VAL A 149 -4.46 -29.23 -23.00
C VAL A 149 -4.46 -30.76 -23.12
N VAL A 150 -5.54 -31.46 -22.77
CA VAL A 150 -5.61 -32.93 -22.97
C VAL A 150 -5.52 -33.31 -24.45
N TYR A 151 -6.25 -32.62 -25.34
CA TYR A 151 -6.16 -32.87 -26.79
C TYR A 151 -4.81 -32.46 -27.37
N ILE A 152 -4.23 -31.34 -26.93
CA ILE A 152 -2.90 -30.88 -27.36
C ILE A 152 -1.81 -31.87 -26.93
N CYS A 153 -1.77 -32.30 -25.66
CA CYS A 153 -0.80 -33.30 -25.21
C CYS A 153 -0.94 -34.63 -25.97
N SER A 154 -2.17 -35.09 -26.23
CA SER A 154 -2.41 -36.29 -27.06
C SER A 154 -1.86 -36.12 -28.48
N ALA A 155 -1.98 -34.93 -29.07
CA ALA A 155 -1.43 -34.60 -30.38
C ALA A 155 0.11 -34.48 -30.37
N MET A 156 0.71 -33.99 -29.29
CA MET A 156 2.17 -33.96 -29.10
C MET A 156 2.79 -35.37 -29.03
N THR A 157 2.06 -36.35 -28.50
CA THR A 157 2.48 -37.77 -28.48
C THR A 157 2.11 -38.55 -29.74
N HIS A 158 1.53 -37.91 -30.76
CA HIS A 158 0.99 -38.61 -31.92
C HIS A 158 2.08 -39.18 -32.85
N ILE A 159 1.81 -40.31 -33.51
CA ILE A 159 2.78 -40.99 -34.39
C ILE A 159 3.16 -40.16 -35.64
N LEU A 160 2.26 -39.30 -36.13
CA LEU A 160 2.49 -38.44 -37.30
C LEU A 160 3.16 -37.10 -36.92
N GLU A 161 4.28 -36.77 -37.57
CA GLU A 161 5.05 -35.51 -37.34
C GLU A 161 4.21 -34.25 -37.59
N ASP A 162 3.38 -34.23 -38.64
CA ASP A 162 2.50 -33.10 -38.96
C ASP A 162 1.53 -32.77 -37.82
N ILE A 163 1.00 -33.79 -37.13
CA ILE A 163 0.09 -33.59 -35.98
C ILE A 163 0.86 -33.04 -34.78
N ARG A 164 2.05 -33.59 -34.49
CA ARG A 164 2.93 -33.07 -33.43
C ARG A 164 3.33 -31.61 -33.67
N THR A 165 3.61 -31.26 -34.92
CA THR A 165 3.99 -29.90 -35.33
C THR A 165 2.81 -28.92 -35.31
N ASP A 166 1.60 -29.37 -35.68
CA ASP A 166 0.39 -28.56 -35.54
C ASP A 166 -0.02 -28.39 -34.07
N ALA A 167 0.18 -29.41 -33.22
CA ALA A 167 -0.08 -29.34 -31.77
C ALA A 167 0.67 -28.19 -31.09
N MET A 168 1.93 -27.96 -31.49
CA MET A 168 2.73 -26.83 -31.00
C MET A 168 2.09 -25.47 -31.32
N LYS A 169 1.43 -25.33 -32.48
CA LYS A 169 0.74 -24.08 -32.87
C LYS A 169 -0.53 -23.85 -32.05
N PHE A 170 -1.23 -24.92 -31.69
CA PHE A 170 -2.37 -24.86 -30.76
C PHE A 170 -1.93 -24.51 -29.34
N LEU A 171 -0.77 -25.04 -28.88
CA LEU A 171 -0.19 -24.67 -27.59
C LEU A 171 0.23 -23.19 -27.56
N ASP A 172 0.92 -22.72 -28.61
CA ASP A 172 1.31 -21.33 -28.79
C ASP A 172 0.11 -20.38 -28.70
N LEU A 173 -0.97 -20.67 -29.44
CA LEU A 173 -2.19 -19.87 -29.43
C LEU A 173 -2.90 -19.89 -28.07
N LEU A 174 -2.93 -21.04 -27.40
CA LEU A 174 -3.54 -21.16 -26.08
C LEU A 174 -2.72 -20.40 -25.01
N ALA A 175 -1.39 -20.37 -25.17
CA ALA A 175 -0.48 -19.60 -24.32
C ALA A 175 -0.62 -18.07 -24.53
N ASP A 176 -1.00 -17.61 -25.72
CA ASP A 176 -1.30 -16.20 -25.98
C ASP A 176 -2.60 -15.74 -25.31
N VAL A 177 -3.66 -16.56 -25.36
CA VAL A 177 -5.02 -16.16 -24.94
C VAL A 177 -5.32 -16.52 -23.47
N ALA A 178 -4.77 -17.62 -22.94
CA ALA A 178 -4.99 -18.07 -21.56
C ALA A 178 -3.68 -18.47 -20.83
N PRO A 179 -2.66 -17.58 -20.77
CA PRO A 179 -1.32 -17.87 -20.26
C PRO A 179 -1.31 -18.43 -18.83
N GLU A 180 -2.10 -17.84 -17.92
CA GLU A 180 -2.15 -18.28 -16.52
C GLU A 180 -2.69 -19.71 -16.36
N SER A 181 -3.78 -20.02 -17.07
CA SER A 181 -4.39 -21.36 -17.05
C SER A 181 -3.50 -22.40 -17.73
N VAL A 182 -2.73 -22.02 -18.76
CA VAL A 182 -1.72 -22.89 -19.39
C VAL A 182 -0.57 -23.16 -18.42
N ALA A 183 -0.04 -22.13 -17.75
CA ALA A 183 1.04 -22.28 -16.78
C ALA A 183 0.66 -23.20 -15.60
N GLN A 184 -0.58 -23.13 -15.11
CA GLN A 184 -1.09 -24.03 -14.06
C GLN A 184 -1.08 -25.52 -14.47
N LEU A 185 -1.18 -25.81 -15.77
CA LEU A 185 -1.20 -27.18 -16.31
C LEU A 185 0.20 -27.70 -16.70
N SER A 186 1.27 -27.00 -16.27
CA SER A 186 2.65 -27.39 -16.55
C SER A 186 3.02 -28.85 -16.30
N PRO A 187 2.57 -29.51 -15.21
CA PRO A 187 2.87 -30.93 -14.97
C PRO A 187 2.36 -31.88 -16.06
N ARG A 188 1.36 -31.48 -16.86
CA ARG A 188 0.83 -32.26 -17.99
C ARG A 188 1.46 -31.89 -19.33
N ILE A 189 1.86 -30.64 -19.53
CA ILE A 189 2.40 -30.16 -20.80
C ILE A 189 3.89 -30.46 -20.90
N LEU A 190 4.66 -30.14 -19.85
CA LEU A 190 6.12 -30.22 -19.90
C LEU A 190 6.65 -31.62 -20.27
N PRO A 191 6.20 -32.75 -19.67
CA PRO A 191 6.78 -34.06 -20.01
C PRO A 191 6.61 -34.42 -21.50
N ASN A 192 5.48 -34.04 -22.10
CA ASN A 192 5.22 -34.23 -23.52
C ASN A 192 6.08 -33.30 -24.39
N LEU A 193 6.31 -32.07 -23.94
CA LEU A 193 7.19 -31.09 -24.59
C LEU A 193 8.66 -31.53 -24.58
N LEU A 194 9.14 -32.06 -23.44
CA LEU A 194 10.48 -32.60 -23.30
C LEU A 194 10.68 -33.83 -24.18
N SER A 195 9.71 -34.75 -24.21
CA SER A 195 9.76 -35.94 -25.07
C SER A 195 9.89 -35.63 -26.58
N LEU A 196 9.43 -34.46 -27.04
CA LEU A 196 9.64 -34.00 -28.42
C LEU A 196 11.07 -33.55 -28.73
N LEU A 197 11.83 -33.11 -27.73
CA LEU A 197 13.22 -32.64 -27.85
C LEU A 197 14.25 -33.68 -27.36
N GLU A 198 13.83 -34.69 -26.60
CA GLU A 198 14.70 -35.71 -26.02
C GLU A 198 15.31 -36.67 -27.06
N THR A 199 16.64 -36.62 -27.15
CA THR A 199 17.45 -37.73 -27.69
C THR A 199 17.54 -38.83 -26.64
N SER A 200 16.79 -39.91 -26.84
CA SER A 200 16.70 -41.04 -25.89
C SER A 200 18.03 -41.79 -25.69
N THR A 201 18.57 -41.80 -24.47
CA THR A 201 19.32 -42.95 -23.89
C THR A 201 19.36 -42.86 -22.35
N SER A 202 18.70 -43.80 -21.66
CA SER A 202 19.09 -44.19 -20.28
C SER A 202 18.59 -45.59 -19.92
N THR A 203 19.09 -46.61 -20.62
CA THR A 203 19.27 -47.96 -20.05
C THR A 203 20.77 -48.22 -19.98
N PRO A 204 21.32 -48.58 -18.81
CA PRO A 204 22.76 -48.75 -18.66
C PRO A 204 23.16 -50.18 -19.01
N ASP A 205 23.40 -50.48 -20.29
CA ASP A 205 24.36 -51.55 -20.63
C ASP A 205 24.86 -51.56 -22.09
N SER A 206 26.12 -51.99 -22.24
CA SER A 206 26.82 -52.34 -23.49
C SER A 206 27.16 -51.27 -24.56
N LYS A 207 28.44 -50.87 -24.55
CA LYS A 207 29.40 -50.71 -25.66
C LYS A 207 28.93 -50.27 -27.08
N ARG A 208 29.40 -49.07 -27.44
CA ARG A 208 29.82 -48.57 -28.79
C ARG A 208 28.75 -48.41 -29.89
N ALA A 209 28.71 -47.18 -30.39
CA ALA A 209 28.25 -46.74 -31.72
C ALA A 209 26.75 -46.77 -32.03
N GLU A 210 25.97 -45.82 -31.47
CA GLU A 210 24.70 -45.39 -32.10
C GLU A 210 24.24 -43.94 -31.77
N VAL A 211 25.19 -43.01 -31.54
CA VAL A 211 24.88 -41.58 -31.33
C VAL A 211 24.60 -40.88 -32.67
N SER A 212 23.43 -41.17 -33.29
CA SER A 212 22.93 -40.43 -34.47
C SER A 212 21.42 -40.61 -34.77
N ALA A 213 20.69 -41.51 -34.11
CA ALA A 213 19.47 -42.08 -34.69
C ALA A 213 18.15 -41.26 -34.56
N ARG A 214 18.05 -40.25 -33.69
CA ARG A 214 16.80 -39.45 -33.53
C ARG A 214 16.91 -38.00 -34.02
N THR A 215 18.02 -37.31 -33.78
CA THR A 215 18.22 -35.93 -34.27
C THR A 215 18.40 -35.85 -35.78
N ALA A 216 18.84 -36.94 -36.44
CA ALA A 216 18.99 -37.01 -37.89
C ALA A 216 17.66 -37.13 -38.68
N LEU A 217 16.52 -37.28 -38.00
CA LEU A 217 15.19 -37.43 -38.63
C LEU A 217 14.38 -36.13 -38.71
N LEU A 218 14.72 -35.10 -37.91
CA LEU A 218 14.04 -33.80 -37.97
C LEU A 218 14.81 -32.86 -38.90
N SER A 219 14.10 -32.17 -39.80
CA SER A 219 14.70 -31.08 -40.58
C SER A 219 15.16 -29.94 -39.66
N GLN A 220 16.19 -29.19 -40.05
CA GLN A 220 16.63 -28.01 -39.27
C GLN A 220 15.48 -27.01 -39.03
N GLY A 221 14.55 -26.88 -39.98
CA GLY A 221 13.32 -26.09 -39.84
C GLY A 221 12.32 -26.66 -38.83
N SER A 222 12.06 -27.97 -38.86
CA SER A 222 11.21 -28.65 -37.86
C SER A 222 11.80 -28.47 -36.45
N ARG A 223 13.11 -28.70 -36.29
CA ARG A 223 13.84 -28.52 -35.03
C ARG A 223 13.71 -27.09 -34.49
N LEU A 224 13.94 -26.09 -35.34
CA LEU A 224 13.82 -24.68 -34.97
C LEU A 224 12.38 -24.28 -34.59
N GLY A 225 11.37 -24.79 -35.31
CA GLY A 225 9.97 -24.55 -35.00
C GLY A 225 9.54 -25.09 -33.63
N ILE A 226 9.95 -26.31 -33.30
CA ILE A 226 9.72 -26.91 -31.98
C ILE A 226 10.46 -26.08 -30.91
N MET A 227 11.75 -25.78 -31.10
CA MET A 227 12.53 -24.98 -30.14
C MET A 227 11.91 -23.59 -29.86
N ARG A 228 11.38 -22.90 -30.88
CA ARG A 228 10.67 -21.62 -30.71
C ARG A 228 9.39 -21.75 -29.89
N SER A 229 8.60 -22.78 -30.17
CA SER A 229 7.34 -23.05 -29.44
C SER A 229 7.64 -23.44 -27.98
N CYS A 230 8.70 -24.23 -27.75
CA CYS A 230 9.19 -24.53 -26.41
C CYS A 230 9.66 -23.27 -25.67
N TYR A 231 10.37 -22.35 -26.34
CA TYR A 231 10.81 -21.09 -25.74
C TYR A 231 9.61 -20.22 -25.34
N ARG A 232 8.61 -20.08 -26.22
CA ARG A 232 7.37 -19.34 -25.94
C ARG A 232 6.63 -19.89 -24.73
N TYR A 233 6.40 -21.21 -24.72
CA TYR A 233 5.75 -21.90 -23.61
C TYR A 233 6.52 -21.74 -22.29
N LEU A 234 7.84 -21.99 -22.30
CA LEU A 234 8.67 -21.86 -21.10
C LEU A 234 8.74 -20.41 -20.60
N SER A 235 8.71 -19.41 -21.48
CA SER A 235 8.65 -18.00 -21.08
C SER A 235 7.35 -17.71 -20.31
N VAL A 236 6.20 -18.17 -20.82
CA VAL A 236 4.90 -18.06 -20.12
C VAL A 236 4.92 -18.76 -18.75
N CYS A 237 5.57 -19.91 -18.63
CA CYS A 237 5.64 -20.65 -17.36
C CYS A 237 6.64 -20.07 -16.35
N THR A 238 7.80 -19.59 -16.78
CA THR A 238 8.91 -19.20 -15.89
C THR A 238 8.93 -17.71 -15.56
N GLU A 239 8.61 -16.87 -16.53
CA GLU A 239 8.61 -15.41 -16.38
C GLU A 239 7.22 -14.93 -15.91
N GLY A 240 6.17 -15.71 -16.22
CA GLY A 240 4.78 -15.32 -16.00
C GLY A 240 4.39 -14.07 -16.78
N GLN A 241 3.11 -13.71 -16.75
CA GLN A 241 2.71 -12.38 -17.25
C GLN A 241 3.06 -11.25 -16.29
N ALA A 242 3.82 -11.53 -15.22
CA ALA A 242 4.49 -10.52 -14.42
C ALA A 242 5.87 -10.17 -15.01
N GLU A 243 6.84 -11.08 -15.19
CA GLU A 243 8.22 -10.65 -15.52
C GLU A 243 8.37 -10.15 -16.97
N VAL A 244 7.64 -10.66 -17.97
CA VAL A 244 7.65 -10.06 -19.33
C VAL A 244 6.87 -8.75 -19.35
N ALA A 245 5.76 -8.67 -18.62
CA ALA A 245 4.99 -7.44 -18.52
C ALA A 245 5.62 -6.41 -17.57
N ASP A 246 6.55 -6.77 -16.68
CA ASP A 246 7.26 -5.87 -15.74
C ASP A 246 8.63 -5.47 -16.28
N GLN A 247 9.41 -6.39 -16.88
CA GLN A 247 10.61 -6.01 -17.65
C GLN A 247 10.25 -5.01 -18.77
N LEU A 248 8.97 -4.92 -19.17
CA LEU A 248 8.46 -3.95 -20.15
C LEU A 248 7.29 -3.04 -19.68
N GLN A 249 6.73 -3.15 -18.47
CA GLN A 249 5.75 -2.14 -17.96
C GLN A 249 6.43 -0.80 -17.77
N PHE A 250 7.73 -0.83 -17.45
CA PHE A 250 8.53 0.38 -17.39
C PHE A 250 8.63 1.11 -18.76
N MET A 251 8.27 0.47 -19.89
CA MET A 251 8.23 1.05 -21.25
C MET A 251 6.86 1.57 -21.72
N ARG A 252 5.75 1.39 -20.97
CA ARG A 252 4.41 1.81 -21.47
C ARG A 252 4.33 3.34 -21.63
N PRO A 253 3.89 3.86 -22.79
CA PRO A 253 3.40 5.22 -22.91
C PRO A 253 2.05 5.40 -22.20
N SER A 254 1.89 6.49 -21.47
CA SER A 254 0.76 6.78 -20.59
C SER A 254 -0.42 7.32 -21.39
N GLY A 255 -1.18 6.41 -22.05
CA GLY A 255 -2.18 6.79 -23.04
C GLY A 255 -3.36 5.82 -23.23
N ALA A 256 -3.77 5.08 -22.20
CA ALA A 256 -4.96 4.22 -22.24
C ALA A 256 -5.75 4.31 -20.92
N GLY A 257 -6.67 5.28 -20.83
CA GLY A 257 -7.62 5.42 -19.73
C GLY A 257 -8.95 4.68 -20.00
N PRO A 258 -9.74 4.34 -18.96
CA PRO A 258 -10.89 3.45 -19.10
C PRO A 258 -12.18 4.17 -19.52
N GLY A 259 -12.88 3.59 -20.49
CA GLY A 259 -14.35 3.68 -20.63
C GLY A 259 -14.93 4.78 -21.53
N ALA A 260 -15.33 4.40 -22.74
CA ALA A 260 -16.47 4.98 -23.44
C ALA A 260 -17.11 3.94 -24.38
N ARG A 261 -18.45 3.85 -24.38
CA ARG A 261 -19.21 3.05 -25.37
C ARG A 261 -19.33 3.86 -26.66
N GLY A 262 -19.17 3.23 -27.82
CA GLY A 262 -19.42 3.86 -29.12
C GLY A 262 -19.13 2.90 -30.28
N THR A 263 -20.09 2.74 -31.18
CA THR A 263 -20.08 1.78 -32.29
C THR A 263 -19.28 2.27 -33.51
N ALA A 264 -18.85 1.29 -34.32
CA ALA A 264 -18.76 1.30 -35.80
C ALA A 264 -17.37 1.13 -36.44
N ASP A 265 -17.41 0.35 -37.52
CA ASP A 265 -16.50 0.26 -38.67
C ASP A 265 -15.07 -0.31 -38.51
N CYS A 266 -14.97 -1.60 -38.86
CA CYS A 266 -13.75 -2.23 -39.37
C CYS A 266 -13.82 -2.21 -40.92
N PRO A 267 -12.74 -1.84 -41.63
CA PRO A 267 -12.20 -2.84 -42.55
C PRO A 267 -10.65 -2.86 -42.72
N SER A 268 -10.16 -4.07 -43.01
CA SER A 268 -8.93 -4.42 -43.74
C SER A 268 -7.54 -4.06 -43.17
N LEU A 269 -6.95 -5.06 -42.51
CA LEU A 269 -5.59 -5.59 -42.69
C LEU A 269 -4.56 -4.77 -43.50
N ASN A 270 -3.43 -4.46 -42.87
CA ASN A 270 -2.11 -4.53 -43.51
C ASN A 270 -1.03 -4.92 -42.47
N CYS A 271 -0.44 -6.11 -42.62
CA CYS A 271 0.54 -6.66 -41.68
C CYS A 271 1.97 -6.31 -42.09
N THR A 272 2.65 -5.43 -41.35
CA THR A 272 4.10 -5.24 -41.43
C THR A 272 4.70 -4.74 -40.11
N GLY A 273 5.41 -5.63 -39.40
CA GLY A 273 6.31 -5.28 -38.29
C GLY A 273 5.67 -4.99 -36.93
N SER A 274 6.46 -5.21 -35.86
CA SER A 274 6.26 -4.64 -34.52
C SER A 274 4.97 -5.02 -33.76
N GLY A 275 4.86 -6.29 -33.34
CA GLY A 275 3.81 -6.73 -32.41
C GLY A 275 4.00 -6.20 -30.98
N LEU A 276 3.50 -5.01 -30.68
CA LEU A 276 3.56 -4.34 -29.37
C LEU A 276 2.14 -3.94 -28.90
N TYR A 277 1.86 -4.17 -27.59
CA TYR A 277 0.80 -3.55 -26.74
C TYR A 277 -0.64 -4.18 -26.78
N PHE A 278 -1.25 -4.74 -25.68
CA PHE A 278 -1.94 -4.19 -24.46
C PHE A 278 -3.51 -4.37 -24.49
N HIS A 279 -4.37 -4.23 -23.45
CA HIS A 279 -4.20 -3.67 -22.07
C HIS A 279 -4.80 -4.41 -20.80
N PRO A 280 -6.07 -4.35 -20.31
CA PRO A 280 -6.33 -4.43 -18.84
C PRO A 280 -7.49 -5.30 -18.24
N ASP A 281 -7.39 -5.74 -16.97
CA ASP A 281 -8.08 -5.15 -15.78
C ASP A 281 -8.00 -6.03 -14.48
N SER A 282 -7.88 -5.39 -13.31
CA SER A 282 -7.97 -5.98 -11.92
C SER A 282 -6.66 -6.62 -11.32
N PRO A 283 -6.56 -7.05 -10.02
CA PRO A 283 -5.53 -6.49 -9.12
C PRO A 283 -4.39 -7.42 -8.62
N SER A 284 -3.17 -6.87 -8.59
CA SER A 284 -2.00 -7.23 -7.73
C SER A 284 -1.43 -8.67 -7.76
N PRO A 285 -0.34 -8.94 -8.52
CA PRO A 285 0.27 -10.28 -8.63
C PRO A 285 1.64 -10.49 -7.95
N PHE A 286 2.09 -9.67 -6.98
CA PHE A 286 3.37 -9.93 -6.25
C PHE A 286 3.34 -11.18 -5.33
N GLY A 287 2.29 -12.00 -5.37
CA GLY A 287 2.16 -13.22 -4.57
C GLY A 287 3.11 -14.37 -4.96
N ALA A 288 3.68 -14.36 -6.17
CA ALA A 288 4.51 -15.46 -6.66
C ALA A 288 5.97 -15.47 -6.11
N LEU A 289 6.44 -14.37 -5.52
CA LEU A 289 7.84 -14.21 -5.10
C LEU A 289 8.09 -14.33 -3.58
N GLY A 290 7.07 -14.64 -2.77
CA GLY A 290 7.26 -14.99 -1.35
C GLY A 290 7.89 -13.93 -0.45
N LEU A 291 7.88 -12.64 -0.82
CA LEU A 291 8.69 -11.60 -0.18
C LEU A 291 8.07 -10.92 1.07
N PHE A 292 6.82 -11.22 1.43
CA PHE A 292 6.26 -10.91 2.75
C PHE A 292 5.30 -12.01 3.19
N GLY A 293 5.74 -12.87 4.10
CA GLY A 293 4.91 -13.99 4.57
C GLY A 293 4.04 -13.63 5.77
N GLU A 294 2.93 -14.36 5.92
CA GLU A 294 2.78 -15.18 7.12
C GLU A 294 2.79 -16.65 6.69
N ALA A 295 3.44 -17.50 7.47
CA ALA A 295 3.33 -18.93 7.29
C ALA A 295 1.93 -19.36 7.77
N SER A 296 1.00 -19.57 6.84
CA SER A 296 -0.21 -20.30 7.15
C SER A 296 0.18 -21.73 7.51
N ASN A 297 0.11 -22.08 8.79
CA ASN A 297 0.25 -23.46 9.26
C ASN A 297 -0.83 -24.33 8.60
N GLY A 298 -0.46 -24.98 7.50
CA GLY A 298 -1.27 -25.91 6.73
C GLY A 298 -0.47 -27.18 6.46
N GLY A 299 -1.17 -28.32 6.40
CA GLY A 299 -0.55 -29.64 6.33
C GLY A 299 0.21 -29.93 5.02
N PRO A 300 0.76 -31.16 4.88
CA PRO A 300 1.75 -31.50 3.84
C PRO A 300 1.35 -31.36 2.36
N ASP A 301 0.09 -31.04 2.05
CA ASP A 301 -0.50 -31.16 0.71
C ASP A 301 -0.69 -29.82 -0.04
N ALA A 302 -0.20 -28.69 0.50
CA ALA A 302 -0.43 -27.35 -0.07
C ALA A 302 0.78 -26.77 -0.85
N ALA A 303 1.18 -27.42 -1.95
CA ALA A 303 2.19 -26.87 -2.86
C ALA A 303 1.60 -25.80 -3.80
N GLY A 304 2.07 -24.56 -3.71
CA GLY A 304 1.62 -23.45 -4.56
C GLY A 304 2.15 -23.50 -6.02
N PRO A 305 1.59 -22.69 -6.93
CA PRO A 305 1.99 -22.70 -8.34
C PRO A 305 3.47 -22.33 -8.57
N ALA A 306 4.04 -21.41 -7.77
CA ALA A 306 5.46 -21.04 -7.86
C ALA A 306 6.41 -22.21 -7.54
N THR A 307 6.11 -23.01 -6.52
CA THR A 307 6.86 -24.23 -6.19
C THR A 307 6.78 -25.29 -7.29
N ALA A 308 5.64 -25.40 -7.99
CA ALA A 308 5.50 -26.29 -9.14
C ALA A 308 6.36 -25.83 -10.33
N VAL A 309 6.36 -24.53 -10.66
CA VAL A 309 7.17 -23.95 -11.76
C VAL A 309 8.67 -24.16 -11.56
N CYS A 310 9.19 -24.00 -10.33
CA CYS A 310 10.62 -24.18 -10.05
C CYS A 310 11.06 -25.66 -10.19
N ALA A 311 10.26 -26.60 -9.68
CA ALA A 311 10.52 -28.04 -9.86
C ALA A 311 10.47 -28.46 -11.35
N THR A 312 9.43 -27.97 -12.06
CA THR A 312 9.22 -28.13 -13.52
C THR A 312 10.43 -27.64 -14.32
N SER A 313 10.94 -26.45 -14.00
CA SER A 313 12.09 -25.83 -14.69
C SER A 313 13.40 -26.60 -14.45
N ARG A 314 13.60 -27.12 -13.23
CA ARG A 314 14.78 -27.92 -12.87
C ARG A 314 14.84 -29.25 -13.64
N GLU A 315 13.71 -29.95 -13.75
CA GLU A 315 13.62 -31.17 -14.58
C GLU A 315 13.88 -30.85 -16.06
N ALA A 316 13.23 -29.81 -16.59
CA ALA A 316 13.43 -29.37 -17.97
C ALA A 316 14.90 -29.01 -18.27
N LEU A 317 15.57 -28.30 -17.36
CA LEU A 317 16.98 -27.93 -17.49
C LEU A 317 17.87 -29.17 -17.60
N GLY A 318 17.72 -30.13 -16.67
CA GLY A 318 18.54 -31.35 -16.66
C GLY A 318 18.40 -32.20 -17.93
N ARG A 319 17.22 -32.23 -18.55
CA ARG A 319 16.95 -32.99 -19.78
C ARG A 319 17.30 -32.25 -21.07
N LEU A 320 17.05 -30.94 -21.14
CA LEU A 320 17.28 -30.15 -22.36
C LEU A 320 18.74 -29.69 -22.51
N PHE A 321 19.48 -29.50 -21.43
CA PHE A 321 20.85 -28.96 -21.49
C PHE A 321 21.75 -29.69 -22.50
N PRO A 322 21.83 -31.04 -22.56
CA PRO A 322 22.67 -31.74 -23.53
C PRO A 322 22.25 -31.48 -24.99
N PHE A 323 20.94 -31.40 -25.25
CA PHE A 323 20.40 -31.10 -26.58
C PHE A 323 20.72 -29.66 -27.02
N LEU A 324 20.57 -28.69 -26.11
CA LEU A 324 20.89 -27.29 -26.37
C LEU A 324 22.40 -27.09 -26.59
N GLN A 325 23.24 -27.76 -25.79
CA GLN A 325 24.69 -27.75 -25.96
C GLN A 325 25.11 -28.38 -27.30
N ALA A 326 24.55 -29.54 -27.68
CA ALA A 326 24.83 -30.17 -28.97
C ALA A 326 24.43 -29.26 -30.14
N THR A 327 23.22 -28.67 -30.08
CA THR A 327 22.71 -27.73 -31.09
C THR A 327 23.59 -26.50 -31.22
N TRP A 328 24.09 -25.96 -30.10
CA TRP A 328 25.07 -24.87 -30.11
C TRP A 328 26.37 -25.30 -30.80
N THR A 329 26.95 -26.45 -30.45
CA THR A 329 28.22 -26.90 -31.05
C THR A 329 28.13 -27.22 -32.53
N GLU A 330 26.95 -27.62 -33.04
CA GLU A 330 26.69 -27.79 -34.47
C GLU A 330 26.66 -26.44 -35.21
N ALA A 331 26.03 -25.42 -34.62
CA ALA A 331 25.74 -24.15 -35.28
C ALA A 331 26.79 -23.04 -35.03
N SER A 332 27.57 -23.11 -33.96
CA SER A 332 28.49 -22.03 -33.54
C SER A 332 29.65 -21.78 -34.50
N ALA A 333 29.91 -22.69 -35.45
CA ALA A 333 30.91 -22.51 -36.50
C ALA A 333 30.71 -21.22 -37.33
N ILE A 334 29.48 -20.67 -37.38
CA ILE A 334 29.19 -19.39 -38.03
C ILE A 334 30.03 -18.23 -37.47
N PHE A 335 30.37 -18.24 -36.18
CA PHE A 335 31.17 -17.20 -35.52
C PHE A 335 32.68 -17.29 -35.79
N ALA A 336 33.13 -18.32 -36.50
CA ALA A 336 34.50 -18.46 -37.01
C ALA A 336 34.65 -17.98 -38.47
N THR A 337 33.57 -17.50 -39.10
CA THR A 337 33.58 -16.99 -40.47
C THR A 337 33.88 -15.49 -40.53
N SER A 338 34.38 -15.01 -41.67
CA SER A 338 34.72 -13.59 -41.88
C SER A 338 33.51 -12.67 -42.08
N ARG A 339 32.30 -13.21 -42.30
CA ARG A 339 31.05 -12.44 -42.44
C ARG A 339 29.87 -13.21 -41.87
N ILE A 340 29.14 -12.57 -40.95
CA ILE A 340 27.92 -13.16 -40.35
C ILE A 340 26.70 -12.74 -41.17
N ALA A 341 25.93 -13.74 -41.62
CA ALA A 341 24.68 -13.59 -42.37
C ALA A 341 23.48 -14.19 -41.63
N GLY A 342 22.26 -13.87 -42.07
CA GLY A 342 21.00 -14.39 -41.51
C GLY A 342 20.73 -15.84 -41.92
N ASP A 343 21.57 -16.74 -41.45
CA ASP A 343 21.51 -18.19 -41.69
C ASP A 343 20.70 -18.91 -40.59
N PRO A 344 19.94 -19.98 -40.90
CA PRO A 344 19.33 -20.87 -39.89
C PRO A 344 20.25 -21.27 -38.72
N SER A 345 21.56 -21.39 -38.92
CA SER A 345 22.53 -21.63 -37.84
C SER A 345 22.58 -20.49 -36.81
N LEU A 346 22.46 -19.20 -37.22
CA LEU A 346 22.38 -18.08 -36.28
C LEU A 346 21.08 -18.14 -35.47
N GLU A 347 19.97 -18.49 -36.12
CA GLU A 347 18.67 -18.64 -35.45
C GLU A 347 18.66 -19.81 -34.46
N LEU A 348 19.34 -20.92 -34.78
CA LEU A 348 19.54 -22.05 -33.88
C LEU A 348 20.40 -21.67 -32.66
N CYS A 349 21.55 -21.01 -32.86
CA CYS A 349 22.38 -20.49 -31.77
C CYS A 349 21.59 -19.54 -30.85
N THR A 350 20.83 -18.61 -31.43
CA THR A 350 20.04 -17.62 -30.69
C THR A 350 18.92 -18.29 -29.91
N THR A 351 18.16 -19.21 -30.52
CA THR A 351 17.05 -19.92 -29.86
C THR A 351 17.56 -20.86 -28.76
N ALA A 352 18.71 -21.53 -28.97
CA ALA A 352 19.34 -22.37 -27.95
C ALA A 352 19.78 -21.55 -26.72
N MET A 353 20.39 -20.38 -26.95
CA MET A 353 20.80 -19.46 -25.89
C MET A 353 19.59 -18.91 -25.11
N LEU A 354 18.51 -18.53 -25.79
CA LEU A 354 17.26 -18.07 -25.17
C LEU A 354 16.59 -19.16 -24.31
N LEU A 355 16.50 -20.39 -24.82
CA LEU A 355 16.00 -21.53 -24.05
C LEU A 355 16.82 -21.75 -22.78
N LEU A 356 18.16 -21.75 -22.90
CA LEU A 356 19.05 -21.95 -21.76
C LEU A 356 18.91 -20.83 -20.72
N ARG A 357 18.85 -19.56 -21.16
CA ARG A 357 18.59 -18.39 -20.32
C ARG A 357 17.26 -18.52 -19.56
N THR A 358 16.19 -18.93 -20.24
CA THR A 358 14.83 -19.07 -19.68
C THR A 358 14.76 -20.20 -18.64
N LEU A 359 15.36 -21.35 -18.94
CA LEU A 359 15.45 -22.49 -18.02
C LEU A 359 16.25 -22.13 -16.75
N TRP A 360 17.36 -21.39 -16.89
CA TRP A 360 18.14 -20.90 -15.75
C TRP A 360 17.46 -19.77 -14.97
N ARG A 361 16.59 -18.96 -15.59
CA ARG A 361 15.71 -18.02 -14.88
C ARG A 361 14.73 -18.76 -13.96
N GLY A 362 14.01 -19.77 -14.47
CA GLY A 362 12.98 -20.49 -13.71
C GLY A 362 13.48 -21.55 -12.72
N GLY A 363 14.71 -22.07 -12.89
CA GLY A 363 15.29 -23.12 -12.04
C GLY A 363 15.89 -22.67 -10.71
N TYR A 364 15.89 -21.36 -10.45
CA TYR A 364 16.53 -20.74 -9.28
C TYR A 364 15.46 -20.33 -8.25
N PRO A 365 15.54 -20.74 -6.96
CA PRO A 365 16.72 -21.21 -6.23
C PRO A 365 16.85 -22.75 -6.13
N GLY A 366 18.08 -23.23 -5.98
CA GLY A 366 18.40 -24.66 -5.77
C GLY A 366 18.82 -25.43 -7.03
N ALA A 367 19.75 -24.87 -7.82
CA ALA A 367 20.47 -25.66 -8.84
C ALA A 367 21.39 -26.69 -8.16
N ILE A 368 21.57 -27.86 -8.79
CA ILE A 368 22.49 -28.89 -8.28
C ILE A 368 23.91 -28.51 -8.74
N PRO A 369 24.98 -28.66 -7.92
CA PRO A 369 26.35 -28.31 -8.31
C PRO A 369 26.89 -29.01 -9.58
N SER A 370 26.23 -30.08 -10.06
CA SER A 370 26.51 -30.70 -11.35
C SER A 370 26.10 -29.83 -12.55
N ASP A 371 25.02 -29.07 -12.44
CA ASP A 371 24.46 -28.27 -13.53
C ASP A 371 25.18 -26.92 -13.67
N GLU A 372 25.65 -26.35 -12.56
CA GLU A 372 26.56 -25.19 -12.58
C GLU A 372 27.86 -25.51 -13.33
N LYS A 373 28.47 -26.68 -13.09
CA LYS A 373 29.66 -27.14 -13.83
C LYS A 373 29.39 -27.33 -15.33
N ARG A 374 28.20 -27.84 -15.68
CA ARG A 374 27.76 -27.96 -17.09
C ARG A 374 27.63 -26.58 -17.75
N LEU A 375 26.95 -25.63 -17.09
CA LEU A 375 26.79 -24.28 -17.62
C LEU A 375 28.13 -23.52 -17.70
N ALA A 376 29.02 -23.67 -16.73
CA ALA A 376 30.37 -23.11 -16.80
C ALA A 376 31.16 -23.64 -18.02
N GLY A 377 31.05 -24.94 -18.31
CA GLY A 377 31.63 -25.56 -19.50
C GLY A 377 31.03 -25.02 -20.81
N PHE A 378 29.72 -24.77 -20.86
CA PHE A 378 29.05 -24.14 -22.01
C PHE A 378 29.45 -22.66 -22.17
N LEU A 379 29.51 -21.90 -21.07
CA LEU A 379 30.00 -20.52 -21.10
C LEU A 379 31.45 -20.44 -21.57
N ARG A 380 32.32 -21.39 -21.19
CA ARG A 380 33.69 -21.45 -21.71
C ARG A 380 33.72 -21.52 -23.24
N GLN A 381 32.81 -22.27 -23.87
CA GLN A 381 32.67 -22.34 -25.34
C GLN A 381 32.15 -21.01 -25.91
N CYS A 382 31.15 -20.38 -25.28
CA CYS A 382 30.60 -19.09 -25.70
C CYS A 382 31.63 -17.95 -25.58
N MET A 383 32.45 -17.97 -24.53
CA MET A 383 33.48 -16.99 -24.20
C MET A 383 34.65 -16.96 -25.19
N VAL A 384 34.77 -17.94 -26.09
CA VAL A 384 35.69 -17.88 -27.24
C VAL A 384 35.25 -16.84 -28.26
N HIS A 385 33.93 -16.66 -28.44
CA HIS A 385 33.34 -15.78 -29.46
C HIS A 385 32.75 -14.48 -28.89
N PHE A 386 32.73 -14.32 -27.55
CA PHE A 386 32.18 -13.14 -26.87
C PHE A 386 33.18 -11.95 -26.83
N PRO A 387 32.81 -10.72 -27.22
CA PRO A 387 31.48 -10.33 -27.69
C PRO A 387 31.22 -10.76 -29.15
N PHE A 388 30.06 -11.37 -29.37
CA PHE A 388 29.64 -11.89 -30.68
C PHE A 388 29.56 -10.76 -31.69
N GLY A 389 30.24 -10.95 -32.83
CA GLY A 389 30.20 -10.03 -33.97
C GLY A 389 31.08 -8.78 -33.86
N GLY A 390 32.11 -8.76 -32.98
CA GLY A 390 33.01 -7.63 -32.71
C GLY A 390 33.54 -6.86 -33.95
N GLU A 391 34.74 -7.19 -34.44
CA GLU A 391 35.36 -6.54 -35.62
C GLU A 391 34.90 -7.16 -36.97
N LEU A 392 33.90 -8.05 -36.94
CA LEU A 392 33.46 -8.83 -38.10
C LEU A 392 32.49 -8.03 -39.00
N ALA A 393 32.63 -8.20 -40.32
CA ALA A 393 31.68 -7.66 -41.29
C ALA A 393 30.32 -8.35 -41.11
N ARG A 394 29.23 -7.57 -41.02
CA ARG A 394 27.91 -8.08 -40.65
C ARG A 394 26.76 -7.31 -41.32
N ASP A 395 25.69 -8.01 -41.64
CA ASP A 395 24.48 -7.44 -42.23
C ASP A 395 23.60 -6.75 -41.15
N ALA A 396 22.87 -5.69 -41.51
CA ALA A 396 21.96 -5.01 -40.58
C ALA A 396 20.90 -5.94 -39.93
N ARG A 397 20.56 -7.06 -40.59
CA ARG A 397 19.60 -8.06 -40.12
C ARG A 397 20.16 -9.03 -39.06
N VAL A 398 21.46 -9.03 -38.78
CA VAL A 398 22.06 -9.89 -37.73
C VAL A 398 22.43 -9.13 -36.44
N GLU A 399 22.31 -7.80 -36.43
CA GLU A 399 22.60 -6.94 -35.28
C GLU A 399 21.83 -7.35 -34.01
N GLU A 400 20.52 -7.59 -34.14
CA GLU A 400 19.62 -7.91 -33.02
C GLU A 400 19.88 -9.32 -32.45
N PRO A 401 19.97 -10.40 -33.26
CA PRO A 401 20.44 -11.71 -32.77
C PRO A 401 21.81 -11.66 -32.06
N LEU A 402 22.78 -10.89 -32.59
CA LEU A 402 24.11 -10.76 -31.99
C LEU A 402 24.06 -10.01 -30.65
N LEU A 403 23.26 -8.94 -30.54
CA LEU A 403 23.02 -8.26 -29.27
C LEU A 403 22.38 -9.20 -28.25
N LEU A 404 21.35 -9.94 -28.65
CA LEU A 404 20.62 -10.86 -27.79
C LEU A 404 21.50 -12.00 -27.26
N LEU A 405 22.43 -12.52 -28.09
CA LEU A 405 23.45 -13.48 -27.67
C LEU A 405 24.42 -12.88 -26.63
N ASN A 406 24.90 -11.65 -26.85
CA ASN A 406 25.80 -10.96 -25.92
C ASN A 406 25.12 -10.69 -24.56
N VAL A 407 23.89 -10.18 -24.59
CA VAL A 407 23.03 -9.93 -23.41
C VAL A 407 22.79 -11.23 -22.64
N SER A 408 22.46 -12.32 -23.34
CA SER A 408 22.19 -13.62 -22.73
C SER A 408 23.43 -14.25 -22.07
N VAL A 409 24.61 -14.11 -22.66
CA VAL A 409 25.87 -14.57 -22.03
C VAL A 409 26.15 -13.79 -20.74
N CYS A 410 26.01 -12.46 -20.76
CA CYS A 410 26.18 -11.64 -19.56
C CYS A 410 25.20 -12.03 -18.44
N GLU A 411 23.95 -12.35 -18.80
CA GLU A 411 22.94 -12.79 -17.82
C GLU A 411 23.22 -14.19 -17.26
N LEU A 412 23.64 -15.14 -18.09
CA LEU A 412 24.01 -16.50 -17.65
C LEU A 412 25.24 -16.48 -16.71
N VAL A 413 26.22 -15.62 -16.98
CA VAL A 413 27.35 -15.38 -16.07
C VAL A 413 26.87 -14.87 -14.71
N ALA A 414 25.95 -13.90 -14.69
CA ALA A 414 25.37 -13.36 -13.47
C ALA A 414 24.56 -14.42 -12.68
N LEU A 415 23.80 -15.27 -13.37
CA LEU A 415 22.98 -16.32 -12.77
C LEU A 415 23.82 -17.40 -12.07
N ILE A 416 24.91 -17.89 -12.69
CA ILE A 416 25.84 -18.82 -12.03
C ILE A 416 26.45 -18.18 -10.78
N ARG A 417 26.82 -16.90 -10.88
CA ARG A 417 27.45 -16.19 -9.76
C ARG A 417 26.52 -16.03 -8.56
N GLN A 418 25.23 -15.87 -8.78
CA GLN A 418 24.22 -15.85 -7.72
C GLN A 418 24.05 -17.26 -7.11
N GLY A 419 23.97 -18.32 -7.94
CA GLY A 419 23.85 -19.72 -7.50
C GLY A 419 24.93 -20.17 -6.52
N ALA A 420 26.19 -19.87 -6.84
CA ALA A 420 27.35 -20.20 -6.01
C ALA A 420 27.28 -19.62 -4.57
N PHE A 421 26.48 -18.57 -4.34
CA PHE A 421 26.37 -17.89 -3.03
C PHE A 421 25.36 -18.55 -2.07
N GLU A 422 24.41 -19.34 -2.58
CA GLU A 422 23.32 -19.89 -1.77
C GLU A 422 23.50 -21.37 -1.37
N GLY A 423 24.49 -22.08 -1.93
CA GLY A 423 24.49 -23.56 -1.85
C GLY A 423 25.80 -24.32 -2.05
N SER A 424 26.97 -23.82 -1.66
CA SER A 424 28.14 -24.70 -1.48
C SER A 424 29.22 -24.17 -0.53
N ALA A 425 29.51 -24.94 0.52
CA ALA A 425 30.81 -24.84 1.20
C ALA A 425 31.85 -25.62 0.37
N ALA A 426 33.01 -24.98 0.13
CA ALA A 426 34.13 -25.47 -0.68
C ALA A 426 33.92 -25.45 -2.22
N ALA A 427 33.94 -24.24 -2.81
CA ALA A 427 34.18 -24.06 -4.24
C ALA A 427 35.64 -24.38 -4.61
N ASP A 428 35.84 -24.98 -5.79
CA ASP A 428 37.15 -25.19 -6.41
C ASP A 428 37.79 -23.83 -6.76
N PRO A 429 38.99 -23.49 -6.23
CA PRO A 429 39.64 -22.21 -6.50
C PRO A 429 39.87 -21.92 -7.99
N ALA A 430 40.06 -22.95 -8.82
CA ALA A 430 40.25 -22.80 -10.26
C ALA A 430 38.94 -22.43 -10.98
N ALA A 431 37.80 -22.98 -10.51
CA ALA A 431 36.48 -22.64 -11.03
C ALA A 431 36.04 -21.23 -10.61
N GLU A 432 36.33 -20.82 -9.37
CA GLU A 432 36.09 -19.46 -8.88
C GLU A 432 36.90 -18.42 -9.67
N ALA A 433 38.19 -18.69 -9.92
CA ALA A 433 39.05 -17.83 -10.75
C ALA A 433 38.67 -17.80 -12.24
N GLU A 434 37.99 -18.82 -12.75
CA GLU A 434 37.40 -18.80 -14.09
C GLU A 434 36.12 -17.97 -14.14
N LEU A 435 35.21 -18.17 -13.18
CA LEU A 435 33.96 -17.41 -13.08
C LEU A 435 34.23 -15.91 -12.87
N GLY A 436 35.25 -15.56 -12.08
CA GLY A 436 35.73 -14.18 -11.93
C GLY A 436 36.12 -13.55 -13.28
N ARG A 437 36.93 -14.23 -14.10
CA ARG A 437 37.32 -13.75 -15.44
C ARG A 437 36.13 -13.63 -16.41
N PHE A 438 35.12 -14.51 -16.29
CA PHE A 438 33.89 -14.39 -17.07
C PHE A 438 33.08 -13.15 -16.65
N LEU A 439 33.01 -12.88 -15.34
CA LEU A 439 32.32 -11.72 -14.78
C LEU A 439 33.00 -10.41 -15.15
N GLU A 440 34.33 -10.33 -15.04
CA GLU A 440 35.13 -9.17 -15.50
C GLU A 440 34.86 -8.85 -16.98
N ARG A 441 34.83 -9.87 -17.86
CA ARG A 441 34.53 -9.67 -19.29
C ARG A 441 33.10 -9.21 -19.54
N ALA A 442 32.11 -9.73 -18.80
CA ALA A 442 30.72 -9.30 -18.90
C ALA A 442 30.53 -7.85 -18.41
N VAL A 443 31.12 -7.48 -17.27
CA VAL A 443 31.11 -6.12 -16.73
C VAL A 443 31.82 -5.15 -17.69
N ALA A 444 32.99 -5.52 -18.22
CA ALA A 444 33.73 -4.72 -19.19
C ALA A 444 32.93 -4.48 -20.48
N PHE A 445 32.29 -5.52 -21.04
CA PHE A 445 31.41 -5.39 -22.19
C PHE A 445 30.25 -4.41 -21.93
N VAL A 446 29.58 -4.53 -20.78
CA VAL A 446 28.49 -3.63 -20.41
C VAL A 446 28.99 -2.19 -20.24
N LEU A 447 30.09 -1.97 -19.52
CA LEU A 447 30.64 -0.61 -19.32
C LEU A 447 31.10 0.04 -20.64
N GLN A 448 31.78 -0.71 -21.52
CA GLN A 448 32.14 -0.25 -22.86
C GLN A 448 30.90 0.09 -23.69
N THR A 449 29.87 -0.76 -23.64
CA THR A 449 28.61 -0.54 -24.35
C THR A 449 27.85 0.69 -23.82
N VAL A 450 27.92 0.99 -22.52
CA VAL A 450 27.35 2.23 -21.96
C VAL A 450 28.26 3.46 -22.19
N GLY A 451 29.46 3.26 -22.73
CA GLY A 451 30.41 4.31 -23.05
C GLY A 451 31.19 4.83 -21.85
N LEU A 452 31.58 3.98 -20.90
CA LEU A 452 32.54 4.32 -19.84
C LEU A 452 33.86 3.55 -20.02
N PRO A 453 35.02 4.19 -19.82
CA PRO A 453 36.32 3.53 -19.98
C PRO A 453 36.55 2.50 -18.87
N VAL A 454 36.98 1.31 -19.26
CA VAL A 454 37.32 0.23 -18.33
C VAL A 454 38.69 0.54 -17.70
N GLY A 455 38.72 0.75 -16.38
CA GLY A 455 39.98 0.75 -15.61
C GLY A 455 40.46 2.09 -15.01
N GLN A 456 39.71 3.20 -15.11
CA GLN A 456 40.08 4.47 -14.46
C GLN A 456 39.02 4.99 -13.49
N ARG A 457 39.45 5.61 -12.38
CA ARG A 457 38.56 6.36 -11.48
C ARG A 457 37.95 7.53 -12.25
N VAL A 458 36.62 7.69 -12.17
CA VAL A 458 35.87 8.66 -12.97
C VAL A 458 36.13 10.10 -12.50
N ALA A 459 37.21 10.70 -13.01
CA ALA A 459 37.52 12.12 -12.89
C ALA A 459 37.21 12.83 -14.22
N THR A 460 36.01 13.43 -14.29
CA THR A 460 35.66 14.57 -15.17
C THR A 460 36.46 14.75 -16.46
N GLN A 461 36.26 13.90 -17.47
CA GLN A 461 36.58 14.21 -18.87
C GLN A 461 35.48 13.76 -19.83
N GLN A 462 35.39 14.45 -20.98
CA GLN A 462 34.38 14.21 -22.01
C GLN A 462 34.65 12.91 -22.77
N LEU A 463 33.59 12.14 -23.01
CA LEU A 463 33.65 10.91 -23.79
C LEU A 463 33.63 11.22 -25.28
N SER A 464 34.81 11.19 -25.92
CA SER A 464 34.96 11.22 -27.38
C SER A 464 34.56 9.87 -27.99
N GLY A 465 33.66 9.91 -28.97
CA GLY A 465 32.86 8.76 -29.38
C GLY A 465 33.58 7.55 -30.00
N SER A 466 32.95 6.40 -29.83
CA SER A 466 32.81 5.35 -30.84
C SER A 466 31.48 4.60 -30.58
N ALA A 467 30.80 4.18 -31.64
CA ALA A 467 29.49 3.50 -31.67
C ALA A 467 28.31 4.25 -31.00
N HIS A 468 27.40 4.79 -31.83
CA HIS A 468 26.07 5.21 -31.38
C HIS A 468 25.29 4.03 -30.78
N LEU A 469 25.05 4.04 -29.47
CA LEU A 469 23.93 3.27 -28.95
C LEU A 469 22.64 3.90 -29.43
N GLN A 470 21.90 3.15 -30.26
CA GLN A 470 20.48 3.38 -30.43
C GLN A 470 19.84 3.25 -29.05
N HIS A 471 19.13 4.29 -28.59
CA HIS A 471 18.67 4.44 -27.20
C HIS A 471 17.86 3.24 -26.67
N GLY A 472 17.19 2.48 -27.55
CA GLY A 472 16.50 1.23 -27.20
C GLY A 472 17.42 0.10 -26.73
N ARG A 473 18.62 -0.05 -27.32
CA ARG A 473 19.58 -1.14 -27.00
C ARG A 473 20.10 -1.07 -25.56
N PHE A 474 20.13 0.13 -24.96
CA PHE A 474 20.49 0.29 -23.55
C PHE A 474 19.45 -0.34 -22.60
N VAL A 475 18.18 -0.38 -23.00
CA VAL A 475 17.08 -0.90 -22.17
C VAL A 475 17.24 -2.40 -21.93
N GLU A 476 17.62 -3.14 -22.97
CA GLU A 476 17.88 -4.58 -22.92
C GLU A 476 19.01 -4.95 -21.94
N LEU A 477 19.93 -4.02 -21.66
CA LEU A 477 21.01 -4.19 -20.70
C LEU A 477 20.56 -3.97 -19.24
N LEU A 478 19.43 -3.30 -18.97
CA LEU A 478 19.02 -2.99 -17.60
C LEU A 478 18.81 -4.24 -16.71
N PRO A 479 18.09 -5.30 -17.15
CA PRO A 479 17.96 -6.52 -16.35
C PRO A 479 19.30 -7.22 -16.10
N VAL A 480 20.22 -7.15 -17.07
CA VAL A 480 21.56 -7.72 -16.98
C VAL A 480 22.45 -6.92 -16.03
N ILE A 481 22.42 -5.59 -16.11
CA ILE A 481 23.10 -4.67 -15.18
C ILE A 481 22.69 -4.97 -13.75
N TRP A 482 21.38 -5.14 -13.49
CA TRP A 482 20.87 -5.50 -12.18
C TRP A 482 21.41 -6.85 -11.67
N ARG A 483 21.34 -7.91 -12.50
CA ARG A 483 21.82 -9.25 -12.13
C ARG A 483 23.34 -9.29 -11.94
N LEU A 484 24.11 -8.63 -12.81
CA LEU A 484 25.56 -8.49 -12.68
C LEU A 484 25.94 -7.72 -11.41
N ALA A 485 25.29 -6.59 -11.12
CA ALA A 485 25.59 -5.79 -9.93
C ALA A 485 25.30 -6.54 -8.61
N ARG A 486 24.38 -7.52 -8.60
CA ARG A 486 24.17 -8.42 -7.45
C ARG A 486 25.20 -9.54 -7.32
N GLY A 487 25.85 -9.96 -8.40
CA GLY A 487 26.85 -11.04 -8.39
C GLY A 487 28.32 -10.57 -8.35
N ALA A 488 28.58 -9.33 -8.76
CA ALA A 488 29.90 -8.73 -8.79
C ALA A 488 30.33 -8.15 -7.43
N GLY A 489 31.63 -7.86 -7.31
CA GLY A 489 32.15 -7.11 -6.17
C GLY A 489 31.56 -5.70 -6.10
N GLN A 490 31.55 -5.11 -4.90
CA GLN A 490 30.97 -3.79 -4.64
C GLN A 490 31.47 -2.70 -5.61
N ASP A 491 32.76 -2.71 -5.95
CA ASP A 491 33.36 -1.74 -6.89
C ASP A 491 32.74 -1.81 -8.30
N ASP A 492 32.45 -3.02 -8.80
CA ASP A 492 31.85 -3.20 -10.13
C ASP A 492 30.34 -2.97 -10.11
N ALA A 493 29.66 -3.29 -9.01
CA ALA A 493 28.29 -2.87 -8.77
C ALA A 493 28.16 -1.34 -8.79
N ASP A 494 29.04 -0.62 -8.07
CA ASP A 494 29.08 0.84 -8.03
C ASP A 494 29.38 1.44 -9.42
N ARG A 495 30.29 0.85 -10.20
CA ARG A 495 30.58 1.25 -11.59
C ARG A 495 29.37 1.08 -12.51
N LEU A 496 28.73 -0.09 -12.48
CA LEU A 496 27.55 -0.39 -13.30
C LEU A 496 26.38 0.57 -13.00
N LEU A 497 26.13 0.85 -11.72
CA LEU A 497 25.06 1.75 -11.30
C LEU A 497 25.39 3.22 -11.59
N THR A 498 26.67 3.60 -11.49
CA THR A 498 27.16 4.91 -11.94
C THR A 498 26.98 5.07 -13.45
N ALA A 499 27.18 4.02 -14.25
CA ALA A 499 26.91 4.02 -15.69
C ALA A 499 25.43 4.32 -16.00
N VAL A 500 24.50 3.67 -15.29
CA VAL A 500 23.06 3.95 -15.43
C VAL A 500 22.70 5.37 -14.98
N LEU A 501 23.24 5.85 -13.86
CA LEU A 501 23.03 7.23 -13.38
C LEU A 501 23.58 8.28 -14.37
N HIS A 502 24.74 8.02 -14.99
CA HIS A 502 25.33 8.88 -16.01
C HIS A 502 24.47 8.90 -17.28
N TYR A 503 24.10 7.74 -17.81
CA TYR A 503 23.21 7.63 -18.97
C TYR A 503 21.85 8.29 -18.68
N ALA A 504 21.26 8.06 -17.50
CA ALA A 504 20.03 8.70 -17.06
C ALA A 504 20.12 10.24 -17.03
N ARG A 505 21.30 10.82 -16.81
CA ARG A 505 21.53 12.28 -16.88
C ARG A 505 21.66 12.76 -18.31
N VAL A 506 22.50 12.12 -19.13
CA VAL A 506 22.86 12.54 -20.50
C VAL A 506 21.76 12.24 -21.54
N CYS A 507 20.97 11.18 -21.35
CA CYS A 507 19.93 10.74 -22.27
C CYS A 507 18.94 11.88 -22.63
N PRO A 508 18.57 12.08 -23.91
CA PRO A 508 17.69 13.17 -24.34
C PRO A 508 16.34 13.20 -23.62
N PRO A 509 15.78 14.39 -23.31
CA PRO A 509 14.49 14.51 -22.60
C PRO A 509 13.30 13.83 -23.31
N THR A 510 13.35 13.73 -24.64
CA THR A 510 12.31 13.11 -25.49
C THR A 510 12.49 11.60 -25.68
N SER A 511 13.54 10.99 -25.14
CA SER A 511 13.79 9.56 -25.29
C SER A 511 12.90 8.73 -24.36
N THR A 512 12.29 7.65 -24.88
CA THR A 512 11.59 6.63 -24.09
C THR A 512 12.51 6.00 -23.04
N SER A 513 13.81 5.86 -23.36
CA SER A 513 14.83 5.34 -22.44
C SER A 513 15.03 6.19 -21.19
N LYS A 514 14.61 7.47 -21.19
CA LYS A 514 14.70 8.35 -20.02
C LYS A 514 13.78 7.87 -18.89
N ALA A 515 12.54 7.52 -19.21
CA ALA A 515 11.55 7.03 -18.25
C ALA A 515 11.98 5.71 -17.61
N LEU A 516 12.51 4.81 -18.44
CA LEU A 516 13.05 3.52 -18.04
C LEU A 516 14.20 3.61 -17.05
N CYS A 517 15.17 4.48 -17.32
CA CYS A 517 16.29 4.68 -16.40
C CYS A 517 15.83 5.19 -15.03
N ILE A 518 14.86 6.12 -15.02
CA ILE A 518 14.27 6.66 -13.78
C ILE A 518 13.55 5.56 -13.00
N ARG A 519 12.75 4.73 -13.68
CA ARG A 519 12.03 3.59 -13.09
C ARG A 519 12.98 2.53 -12.54
N PHE A 520 14.00 2.15 -13.30
CA PHE A 520 15.04 1.22 -12.87
C PHE A 520 15.79 1.70 -11.61
N LEU A 521 16.22 2.97 -11.59
CA LEU A 521 16.85 3.57 -10.40
C LEU A 521 15.90 3.62 -9.20
N SER A 522 14.61 3.86 -9.43
CA SER A 522 13.59 3.83 -8.37
C SER A 522 13.39 2.42 -7.80
N GLN A 523 13.40 1.39 -8.65
CA GLN A 523 13.30 0.00 -8.22
C GLN A 523 14.53 -0.43 -7.38
N ILE A 524 15.74 -0.07 -7.82
CA ILE A 524 16.97 -0.28 -7.01
C ILE A 524 16.78 0.32 -5.61
N ILE A 525 16.30 1.57 -5.53
CA ILE A 525 16.02 2.26 -4.27
C ILE A 525 14.89 1.58 -3.46
N GLN A 526 13.93 0.93 -4.11
CA GLN A 526 12.83 0.24 -3.42
C GLN A 526 13.30 -1.03 -2.69
N ASP A 527 14.16 -1.82 -3.34
CA ASP A 527 14.57 -3.15 -2.87
C ASP A 527 15.51 -3.09 -1.65
N GLN A 528 16.50 -2.18 -1.70
CA GLN A 528 17.46 -1.91 -0.61
C GLN A 528 16.83 -1.70 0.77
N TRP A 529 15.68 -1.02 0.80
CA TRP A 529 15.03 -0.54 2.03
C TRP A 529 13.70 -1.25 2.32
N SER A 530 13.51 -2.45 1.75
CA SER A 530 12.51 -3.41 2.23
C SER A 530 12.82 -3.88 3.67
N ARG A 531 11.81 -4.38 4.40
CA ARG A 531 11.94 -4.63 5.85
C ARG A 531 12.83 -5.81 6.24
N ALA A 532 13.14 -6.69 5.30
CA ALA A 532 14.07 -7.80 5.48
C ALA A 532 15.15 -7.69 4.38
N PRO A 533 16.43 -7.45 4.70
CA PRO A 533 17.49 -7.53 3.71
C PRO A 533 17.62 -9.00 3.28
N VAL A 534 17.19 -9.30 2.05
CA VAL A 534 17.41 -10.62 1.43
C VAL A 534 18.91 -10.85 1.32
N GLN A 535 19.37 -12.08 1.59
CA GLN A 535 20.78 -12.44 1.35
C GLN A 535 21.14 -12.19 -0.12
N GLY A 536 22.29 -11.58 -0.38
CA GLY A 536 22.64 -11.15 -1.75
C GLY A 536 21.76 -10.02 -2.30
N ALA A 537 21.07 -9.25 -1.45
CA ALA A 537 20.64 -7.91 -1.84
C ALA A 537 21.88 -7.10 -2.26
N LEU A 538 21.77 -6.37 -3.37
CA LEU A 538 22.70 -5.29 -3.71
C LEU A 538 22.87 -4.40 -2.46
N CYS A 539 24.03 -3.77 -2.24
CA CYS A 539 24.21 -2.88 -1.10
C CYS A 539 24.63 -1.48 -1.57
N LEU A 540 23.78 -0.45 -1.40
CA LEU A 540 24.15 0.95 -1.67
C LEU A 540 24.99 1.56 -0.53
N ALA A 541 25.91 0.79 0.06
CA ALA A 541 26.78 1.24 1.15
C ALA A 541 27.97 2.10 0.66
N GLY A 542 28.28 2.07 -0.63
CA GLY A 542 29.32 2.92 -1.23
C GLY A 542 29.00 4.41 -1.05
N PRO A 543 29.81 5.19 -0.31
CA PRO A 543 29.50 6.60 -0.03
C PRO A 543 29.47 7.47 -1.31
N GLN A 544 30.21 7.07 -2.35
CA GLN A 544 30.20 7.73 -3.65
C GLN A 544 28.84 7.54 -4.36
N LEU A 545 28.33 6.31 -4.41
CA LEU A 545 27.05 6.00 -5.05
C LEU A 545 25.88 6.60 -4.29
N ALA A 546 25.90 6.57 -2.94
CA ALA A 546 24.91 7.23 -2.11
C ALA A 546 24.82 8.75 -2.40
N GLY A 547 25.98 9.43 -2.52
CA GLY A 547 26.03 10.84 -2.91
C GLY A 547 25.50 11.12 -4.32
N LEU A 548 25.79 10.24 -5.28
CA LEU A 548 25.27 10.34 -6.65
C LEU A 548 23.75 10.16 -6.74
N VAL A 549 23.19 9.25 -5.94
CA VAL A 549 21.74 9.01 -5.83
C VAL A 549 21.05 10.20 -5.17
N ALA A 550 21.58 10.71 -4.04
CA ALA A 550 21.04 11.91 -3.39
C ALA A 550 21.03 13.12 -4.33
N GLY A 551 22.13 13.36 -5.04
CA GLY A 551 22.22 14.41 -6.06
C GLY A 551 21.28 14.21 -7.25
N TRP A 552 20.94 12.96 -7.60
CA TRP A 552 19.94 12.66 -8.62
C TRP A 552 18.51 12.95 -8.14
N VAL A 553 18.15 12.55 -6.91
CA VAL A 553 16.84 12.85 -6.29
C VAL A 553 16.61 14.36 -6.21
N LEU A 554 17.59 15.12 -5.75
CA LEU A 554 17.54 16.59 -5.69
C LEU A 554 17.43 17.23 -7.10
N GLY A 555 17.80 16.51 -8.15
CA GLY A 555 17.62 16.91 -9.55
C GLY A 555 16.21 16.67 -10.11
N LEU A 556 15.40 15.79 -9.51
CA LEU A 556 14.09 15.38 -10.08
C LEU A 556 13.09 16.55 -10.23
N PRO A 557 12.93 17.50 -9.28
CA PRO A 557 12.05 18.65 -9.49
C PRO A 557 12.49 19.53 -10.67
N LYS A 558 13.81 19.71 -10.87
CA LYS A 558 14.36 20.44 -12.03
C LYS A 558 14.15 19.68 -13.34
N LEU A 559 14.16 18.34 -13.30
CA LEU A 559 13.86 17.49 -14.46
C LEU A 559 12.38 17.63 -14.86
N LEU A 560 11.45 17.55 -13.89
CA LEU A 560 10.02 17.77 -14.13
C LEU A 560 9.73 19.14 -14.76
N TRP A 561 10.45 20.18 -14.32
CA TRP A 561 10.32 21.52 -14.89
C TRP A 561 10.80 21.61 -16.35
N ARG A 562 11.82 20.83 -16.72
CA ARG A 562 12.36 20.74 -18.09
C ARG A 562 11.52 19.87 -19.02
N LEU A 563 10.97 18.76 -18.52
CA LEU A 563 10.19 17.81 -19.32
C LEU A 563 8.83 18.38 -19.71
N ARG A 564 8.15 19.06 -18.77
CA ARG A 564 6.79 19.62 -18.97
C ARG A 564 5.82 18.56 -19.51
N ASP A 565 5.21 18.83 -20.65
CA ASP A 565 4.33 17.98 -21.44
C ASP A 565 5.06 17.17 -22.53
N ARG A 566 6.33 17.49 -22.82
CA ARG A 566 7.10 16.93 -23.96
C ARG A 566 7.41 15.45 -23.85
N ASN A 567 7.35 14.88 -22.65
CA ASN A 567 7.52 13.47 -22.37
C ASN A 567 6.72 13.13 -21.10
N PRO A 568 5.43 12.74 -21.22
CA PRO A 568 4.58 12.47 -20.06
C PRO A 568 5.08 11.28 -19.25
N ASP A 569 5.71 10.29 -19.89
CA ASP A 569 6.16 9.05 -19.24
C ASP A 569 7.39 9.27 -18.36
N ALA A 570 8.38 10.01 -18.87
CA ALA A 570 9.53 10.40 -18.07
C ALA A 570 9.13 11.34 -16.92
N SER A 571 8.07 12.13 -17.11
CA SER A 571 7.52 12.99 -16.06
C SER A 571 6.79 12.18 -15.00
N MET A 572 5.94 11.22 -15.39
CA MET A 572 5.25 10.31 -14.46
C MET A 572 6.26 9.49 -13.66
N ALA A 573 7.26 8.89 -14.33
CA ALA A 573 8.35 8.15 -13.69
C ALA A 573 9.12 8.99 -12.66
N ALA A 574 9.40 10.27 -12.95
CA ALA A 574 10.09 11.16 -12.02
C ALA A 574 9.21 11.54 -10.80
N VAL A 575 7.89 11.62 -10.97
CA VAL A 575 6.94 11.82 -9.86
C VAL A 575 6.80 10.57 -9.00
N GLU A 576 6.72 9.39 -9.62
CA GLU A 576 6.71 8.09 -8.93
C GLU A 576 7.98 7.90 -8.08
N ALA A 577 9.15 8.23 -8.65
CA ALA A 577 10.44 8.24 -7.95
C ALA A 577 10.43 9.17 -6.72
N LEU A 578 9.98 10.42 -6.90
CA LEU A 578 9.86 11.39 -5.80
C LEU A 578 8.91 10.88 -4.70
N ARG A 579 7.76 10.30 -5.08
CA ARG A 579 6.78 9.73 -4.14
C ARG A 579 7.37 8.57 -3.34
N LEU A 580 8.12 7.67 -3.98
CA LEU A 580 8.78 6.54 -3.33
C LEU A 580 9.78 7.02 -2.26
N VAL A 581 10.64 7.97 -2.63
CA VAL A 581 11.68 8.51 -1.73
C VAL A 581 11.07 9.30 -0.58
N LEU A 582 10.11 10.20 -0.84
CA LEU A 582 9.46 11.02 0.18
C LEU A 582 8.70 10.20 1.23
N ARG A 583 8.18 9.02 0.87
CA ARG A 583 7.55 8.08 1.82
C ARG A 583 8.52 7.38 2.77
N ARG A 584 9.82 7.28 2.45
CA ARG A 584 10.80 6.48 3.20
C ARG A 584 11.90 7.34 3.82
N ARG A 585 11.70 7.73 5.09
CA ARG A 585 12.60 8.56 5.93
C ARG A 585 14.06 8.08 6.10
N ARG A 586 14.48 6.95 5.51
CA ARG A 586 15.87 6.43 5.60
C ARG A 586 16.78 6.92 4.46
N LEU A 587 16.22 7.53 3.41
CA LEU A 587 16.93 7.94 2.20
C LEU A 587 17.33 9.41 2.16
N LEU A 588 16.53 10.27 2.80
CA LEU A 588 16.77 11.70 2.91
C LEU A 588 16.81 12.06 4.39
N ASP A 589 17.85 12.79 4.78
CA ASP A 589 17.81 13.53 6.03
C ASP A 589 16.82 14.70 5.92
N ALA A 590 16.58 15.40 7.03
CA ALA A 590 15.65 16.53 7.03
C ALA A 590 16.04 17.61 6.01
N ALA A 591 17.35 17.90 5.89
CA ALA A 591 17.87 18.91 4.96
C ALA A 591 17.61 18.56 3.49
N ALA A 592 17.82 17.31 3.08
CA ALA A 592 17.56 16.88 1.72
C ALA A 592 16.05 16.76 1.43
N ALA A 593 15.22 16.40 2.41
CA ALA A 593 13.77 16.46 2.29
C ALA A 593 13.27 17.90 2.07
N ASP A 594 13.79 18.87 2.83
CA ASP A 594 13.48 20.30 2.67
C ASP A 594 13.97 20.85 1.32
N ALA A 595 15.14 20.41 0.85
CA ALA A 595 15.65 20.77 -0.47
C ALA A 595 14.80 20.21 -1.62
N VAL A 596 14.25 18.99 -1.50
CA VAL A 596 13.27 18.45 -2.45
C VAL A 596 11.98 19.29 -2.43
N GLN A 597 11.45 19.62 -1.24
CA GLN A 597 10.26 20.48 -1.12
C GLN A 597 10.48 21.87 -1.75
N ALA A 598 11.64 22.49 -1.50
CA ALA A 598 12.01 23.76 -2.11
C ALA A 598 12.09 23.68 -3.64
N GLY A 599 12.59 22.55 -4.19
CA GLY A 599 12.54 22.27 -5.62
C GLY A 599 11.11 22.19 -6.17
N LEU A 600 10.21 21.51 -5.46
CA LEU A 600 8.80 21.34 -5.85
C LEU A 600 8.03 22.68 -5.94
N LEU A 601 8.38 23.69 -5.15
CA LEU A 601 7.77 25.04 -5.23
C LEU A 601 7.77 25.57 -6.67
N THR A 602 8.88 25.37 -7.40
CA THR A 602 9.07 25.88 -8.77
C THR A 602 8.16 25.22 -9.82
N LEU A 603 7.54 24.08 -9.49
CA LEU A 603 6.53 23.45 -10.34
C LEU A 603 5.18 24.18 -10.27
N PHE A 604 4.86 24.74 -9.10
CA PHE A 604 3.58 25.37 -8.78
C PHE A 604 3.61 26.88 -9.06
N CYS A 605 4.40 27.65 -8.29
CA CYS A 605 4.59 29.07 -8.53
C CYS A 605 5.85 29.62 -7.86
N VAL A 606 6.38 30.71 -8.42
CA VAL A 606 7.49 31.49 -7.85
C VAL A 606 7.02 32.94 -7.71
N SER A 607 7.12 33.50 -6.49
CA SER A 607 6.89 34.93 -6.27
C SER A 607 8.15 35.70 -6.63
N ILE A 608 8.05 36.64 -7.56
CA ILE A 608 9.16 37.48 -8.00
C ILE A 608 8.90 38.92 -7.54
N PRO A 609 9.80 39.53 -6.73
CA PRO A 609 9.68 40.93 -6.33
C PRO A 609 9.49 41.85 -7.56
N GLY A 610 8.43 42.65 -7.53
CA GLY A 610 8.09 43.58 -8.62
C GLY A 610 7.40 42.97 -9.86
N LYS A 611 7.26 41.64 -9.97
CA LYS A 611 6.54 40.98 -11.09
C LYS A 611 5.36 40.09 -10.68
N GLY A 612 5.11 39.95 -9.38
CA GLY A 612 4.01 39.15 -8.85
C GLY A 612 4.29 37.63 -8.89
N THR A 613 3.22 36.85 -8.80
CA THR A 613 3.29 35.38 -8.77
C THR A 613 3.36 34.81 -10.18
N VAL A 614 4.48 34.18 -10.53
CA VAL A 614 4.64 33.48 -11.81
C VAL A 614 4.32 32.00 -11.62
N HIS A 615 3.35 31.46 -12.35
CA HIS A 615 3.01 30.05 -12.29
C HIS A 615 4.04 29.16 -12.98
N GLY A 616 4.30 28.00 -12.38
CA GLY A 616 5.15 26.96 -12.93
C GLY A 616 4.41 26.02 -13.90
N PRO A 617 5.10 25.00 -14.41
CA PRO A 617 4.55 24.06 -15.39
C PRO A 617 3.40 23.19 -14.89
N PHE A 618 3.04 23.21 -13.61
CA PHE A 618 1.90 22.45 -13.08
C PHE A 618 0.59 22.69 -13.84
N ARG A 619 0.30 23.94 -14.22
CA ARG A 619 -0.89 24.29 -15.04
C ARG A 619 -0.85 23.72 -16.47
N GLN A 620 0.33 23.32 -16.97
CA GLN A 620 0.54 22.77 -18.33
C GLN A 620 0.51 21.23 -18.34
N TYR A 621 0.53 20.56 -17.18
CA TYR A 621 0.51 19.09 -17.12
C TYR A 621 -0.88 18.51 -17.42
N PRO A 622 -0.96 17.32 -18.06
CA PRO A 622 -2.20 16.55 -18.15
C PRO A 622 -2.78 16.21 -16.76
N PRO A 623 -4.11 16.05 -16.61
CA PRO A 623 -4.75 15.86 -15.30
C PRO A 623 -4.21 14.68 -14.48
N ALA A 624 -3.83 13.57 -15.14
CA ALA A 624 -3.21 12.41 -14.49
C ALA A 624 -1.86 12.77 -13.85
N LEU A 625 -1.03 13.57 -14.53
CA LEU A 625 0.26 14.03 -14.04
C LEU A 625 0.10 15.11 -12.95
N GLN A 626 -0.87 16.02 -13.10
CA GLN A 626 -1.23 16.96 -12.03
C GLN A 626 -1.60 16.23 -10.74
N ARG A 627 -2.48 15.23 -10.83
CA ARG A 627 -2.86 14.37 -9.70
C ARG A 627 -1.66 13.65 -9.11
N ALA A 628 -0.79 13.05 -9.92
CA ALA A 628 0.39 12.35 -9.44
C ALA A 628 1.35 13.28 -8.68
N VAL A 629 1.60 14.50 -9.20
CA VAL A 629 2.44 15.52 -8.54
C VAL A 629 1.85 15.90 -7.18
N LEU A 630 0.52 16.08 -7.09
CA LEU A 630 -0.17 16.32 -5.83
C LEU A 630 -0.03 15.12 -4.87
N GLU A 631 -0.23 13.88 -5.35
CA GLU A 631 -0.03 12.66 -4.54
C GLU A 631 1.42 12.47 -4.03
N ALA A 632 2.41 13.01 -4.74
CA ALA A 632 3.81 13.08 -4.28
C ALA A 632 4.00 14.14 -3.18
N VAL A 633 3.38 15.33 -3.31
CA VAL A 633 3.36 16.35 -2.24
C VAL A 633 2.62 15.86 -1.00
N ALA A 634 1.49 15.17 -1.16
CA ALA A 634 0.74 14.53 -0.07
C ALA A 634 1.52 13.40 0.61
N SER A 635 2.54 12.86 -0.06
CA SER A 635 3.45 11.86 0.52
C SER A 635 4.60 12.48 1.34
N CYS A 636 4.74 13.81 1.38
CA CYS A 636 5.64 14.49 2.32
C CYS A 636 5.12 14.32 3.76
N PRO A 637 5.94 13.91 4.74
CA PRO A 637 5.50 13.73 6.13
C PRO A 637 4.87 14.99 6.75
N GLN A 638 5.38 16.17 6.38
CA GLN A 638 4.77 17.48 6.61
C GLN A 638 5.14 18.38 5.41
N PRO A 639 4.22 18.66 4.47
CA PRO A 639 4.48 19.63 3.40
C PRO A 639 4.51 21.05 3.98
N SER A 640 5.59 21.78 3.71
CA SER A 640 5.81 23.15 4.19
C SER A 640 4.71 24.13 3.73
N ASP A 641 4.45 25.18 4.52
CA ASP A 641 3.37 26.13 4.22
C ASP A 641 3.59 26.93 2.94
N LYS A 642 4.85 27.16 2.56
CA LYS A 642 5.21 27.70 1.24
C LYS A 642 4.72 26.78 0.11
N LEU A 643 4.81 25.46 0.29
CA LEU A 643 4.37 24.47 -0.68
C LEU A 643 2.84 24.36 -0.71
N ARG A 644 2.17 24.33 0.45
CA ARG A 644 0.70 24.40 0.55
C ARG A 644 0.14 25.66 -0.13
N HIS A 645 0.74 26.81 0.14
CA HIS A 645 0.38 28.08 -0.48
C HIS A 645 0.59 28.05 -2.00
N ALA A 646 1.72 27.51 -2.48
CA ALA A 646 2.00 27.40 -3.90
C ALA A 646 1.00 26.49 -4.63
N VAL A 647 0.60 25.37 -4.03
CA VAL A 647 -0.49 24.51 -4.55
C VAL A 647 -1.81 25.28 -4.62
N ARG A 648 -2.18 26.01 -3.54
CA ARG A 648 -3.41 26.83 -3.48
C ARG A 648 -3.42 27.90 -4.58
N ALA A 649 -2.36 28.70 -4.70
CA ALA A 649 -2.22 29.74 -5.71
C ALA A 649 -2.25 29.18 -7.14
N SER A 650 -1.66 28.00 -7.36
CA SER A 650 -1.69 27.35 -8.68
C SER A 650 -3.08 26.96 -9.16
N LEU A 651 -4.06 26.88 -8.26
CA LEU A 651 -5.42 26.41 -8.52
C LEU A 651 -6.50 27.49 -8.33
N ALA A 652 -6.13 28.72 -7.95
CA ALA A 652 -7.09 29.80 -7.69
C ALA A 652 -7.85 30.26 -8.96
N ASP A 653 -7.15 30.34 -10.10
CA ASP A 653 -7.69 30.88 -11.36
C ASP A 653 -7.98 29.79 -12.42
N ALA A 654 -7.96 28.52 -12.02
CA ALA A 654 -8.18 27.39 -12.90
C ALA A 654 -9.41 26.59 -12.47
N ALA A 655 -10.11 25.98 -13.43
CA ALA A 655 -11.13 24.98 -13.19
C ALA A 655 -10.51 23.57 -13.38
N PRO A 656 -9.78 23.02 -12.39
CA PRO A 656 -9.21 21.67 -12.49
C PRO A 656 -10.31 20.61 -12.56
N CYS A 657 -10.00 19.44 -13.11
CA CYS A 657 -10.92 18.32 -13.03
C CYS A 657 -11.14 17.88 -11.56
N PRO A 658 -12.29 17.25 -11.23
CA PRO A 658 -12.64 16.92 -9.84
C PRO A 658 -11.58 16.10 -9.09
N GLN A 659 -10.86 15.21 -9.79
CA GLN A 659 -9.82 14.37 -9.21
C GLN A 659 -8.57 15.17 -8.79
N VAL A 660 -8.16 16.15 -9.61
CA VAL A 660 -7.06 17.07 -9.29
C VAL A 660 -7.46 18.01 -8.16
N ARG A 661 -8.73 18.46 -8.15
CA ARG A 661 -9.27 19.30 -7.07
C ARG A 661 -9.26 18.58 -5.73
N ALA A 662 -9.81 17.36 -5.66
CA ALA A 662 -9.82 16.55 -4.45
C ALA A 662 -8.40 16.24 -3.92
N ALA A 663 -7.46 15.91 -4.82
CA ALA A 663 -6.06 15.69 -4.44
C ALA A 663 -5.39 16.96 -3.88
N ALA A 664 -5.74 18.13 -4.40
CA ALA A 664 -5.20 19.40 -3.93
C ALA A 664 -5.82 19.88 -2.61
N ASP A 665 -7.14 19.76 -2.44
CA ASP A 665 -7.83 20.18 -1.22
C ASP A 665 -7.34 19.33 -0.01
N ALA A 666 -6.98 18.06 -0.23
CA ALA A 666 -6.34 17.19 0.77
C ALA A 666 -4.92 17.64 1.21
N ILE A 667 -4.23 18.45 0.41
CA ILE A 667 -2.87 18.98 0.68
C ILE A 667 -2.94 20.40 1.26
N VAL A 668 -3.82 21.20 0.68
CA VAL A 668 -3.92 22.64 0.91
C VAL A 668 -4.66 22.94 2.20
N GLY A 669 -5.71 22.16 2.51
CA GLY A 669 -6.72 22.53 3.50
C GLY A 669 -7.49 23.77 3.05
N GLY A 670 -8.80 23.66 2.85
CA GLY A 670 -9.62 24.87 2.72
C GLY A 670 -9.54 25.70 4.02
N PRO A 671 -9.79 27.03 3.99
CA PRO A 671 -10.16 27.74 5.20
C PRO A 671 -11.44 27.07 5.74
N SER A 672 -11.30 26.31 6.81
CA SER A 672 -12.34 25.41 7.24
C SER A 672 -13.37 26.17 8.07
N SER A 673 -14.45 26.55 7.40
CA SER A 673 -15.65 27.07 8.02
C SER A 673 -16.47 25.89 8.55
N TYR A 674 -16.89 25.96 9.80
CA TYR A 674 -17.76 24.98 10.43
C TYR A 674 -19.02 25.66 10.95
N ARG A 675 -20.13 24.92 10.98
CA ARG A 675 -21.34 25.40 11.64
C ARG A 675 -21.14 25.53 13.14
N LEU A 676 -20.40 24.60 13.74
CA LEU A 676 -20.00 24.66 15.14
C LEU A 676 -18.50 24.39 15.31
N VAL A 677 -17.81 25.32 15.98
CA VAL A 677 -16.47 25.09 16.50
C VAL A 677 -16.54 24.90 18.01
N VAL A 678 -15.88 23.86 18.52
CA VAL A 678 -15.71 23.59 19.95
C VAL A 678 -14.22 23.71 20.30
N ILE A 679 -13.86 24.62 21.20
CA ILE A 679 -12.48 24.75 21.71
C ILE A 679 -12.33 23.88 22.96
N GLY A 680 -11.49 22.84 22.88
CA GLY A 680 -11.21 21.88 23.94
C GLY A 680 -11.94 20.56 23.76
N GLY A 681 -11.18 19.45 23.66
CA GLY A 681 -11.65 18.06 23.64
C GLY A 681 -11.69 17.43 25.04
N GLY A 682 -11.91 18.25 26.06
CA GLY A 682 -12.11 17.82 27.45
C GLY A 682 -13.51 17.24 27.69
N ALA A 683 -13.79 16.89 28.95
CA ALA A 683 -15.05 16.24 29.34
C ALA A 683 -16.30 17.01 28.89
N ALA A 684 -16.28 18.34 29.03
CA ALA A 684 -17.37 19.22 28.61
C ALA A 684 -17.47 19.34 27.08
N GLY A 685 -16.34 19.53 26.40
CA GLY A 685 -16.30 19.73 24.96
C GLY A 685 -16.82 18.53 24.19
N LEU A 686 -16.39 17.30 24.55
CA LEU A 686 -16.89 16.07 23.93
C LEU A 686 -18.37 15.82 24.22
N ALA A 687 -18.81 16.05 25.46
CA ALA A 687 -20.22 15.93 25.85
C ALA A 687 -21.15 16.85 25.05
N VAL A 688 -20.64 17.99 24.55
CA VAL A 688 -21.33 18.88 23.61
C VAL A 688 -21.15 18.40 22.17
N SER A 689 -19.91 18.25 21.69
CA SER A 689 -19.60 18.01 20.28
C SER A 689 -20.13 16.68 19.75
N SER A 690 -20.15 15.62 20.56
CA SER A 690 -20.56 14.28 20.11
C SER A 690 -22.01 14.29 19.62
N THR A 691 -22.97 14.60 20.50
CA THR A 691 -24.41 14.61 20.14
C THR A 691 -24.74 15.69 19.09
N LEU A 692 -24.03 16.83 19.08
CA LEU A 692 -24.26 17.87 18.08
C LEU A 692 -23.73 17.45 16.70
N SER A 693 -22.60 16.75 16.62
CA SER A 693 -22.09 16.23 15.33
C SER A 693 -23.02 15.17 14.71
N GLU A 694 -23.66 14.35 15.54
CA GLU A 694 -24.69 13.40 15.11
C GLU A 694 -25.96 14.12 14.58
N GLN A 695 -26.35 15.24 15.20
CA GLN A 695 -27.58 15.98 14.84
C GLN A 695 -27.41 17.03 13.74
N LEU A 696 -26.21 17.55 13.51
CA LEU A 696 -25.93 18.56 12.50
C LEU A 696 -25.45 17.93 11.18
N GLY A 697 -24.69 16.83 11.25
CA GLY A 697 -24.15 16.14 10.09
C GLY A 697 -22.63 16.02 10.11
N ALA A 698 -22.10 15.14 9.25
CA ALA A 698 -20.67 14.89 9.16
C ALA A 698 -19.90 16.13 8.67
N ASN A 699 -18.81 16.48 9.36
CA ASN A 699 -17.97 17.66 9.13
C ASN A 699 -18.62 19.03 9.40
N GLU A 700 -19.83 19.10 9.96
CA GLU A 700 -20.44 20.37 10.39
C GLU A 700 -19.85 20.89 11.71
N VAL A 701 -19.28 19.99 12.52
CA VAL A 701 -18.71 20.28 13.84
C VAL A 701 -17.20 20.04 13.83
N ALA A 702 -16.43 21.00 14.32
CA ALA A 702 -15.00 20.83 14.60
C ALA A 702 -14.67 20.92 16.08
N VAL A 703 -13.68 20.14 16.52
CA VAL A 703 -13.13 20.16 17.88
C VAL A 703 -11.65 20.52 17.80
N ILE A 704 -11.29 21.70 18.32
CA ILE A 704 -9.91 22.19 18.41
C ILE A 704 -9.32 21.68 19.72
N GLU A 705 -8.39 20.73 19.66
CA GLU A 705 -7.78 20.10 20.82
C GLU A 705 -6.34 19.63 20.50
N PRO A 706 -5.30 20.21 21.14
CA PRO A 706 -3.91 19.85 20.88
C PRO A 706 -3.49 18.49 21.47
N SER A 707 -4.16 17.99 22.52
CA SER A 707 -3.77 16.75 23.18
C SER A 707 -4.16 15.52 22.36
N ALA A 708 -3.19 14.64 22.10
CA ALA A 708 -3.43 13.32 21.53
C ALA A 708 -4.07 12.32 22.53
N VAL A 709 -4.22 12.70 23.80
CA VAL A 709 -4.75 11.83 24.88
C VAL A 709 -5.83 12.57 25.68
N HIS A 710 -6.97 11.92 25.88
CA HIS A 710 -8.04 12.36 26.76
C HIS A 710 -7.91 11.70 28.14
N TYR A 711 -8.11 12.48 29.21
CA TYR A 711 -8.00 12.01 30.60
C TYR A 711 -9.31 12.15 31.36
N GLN A 712 -9.76 11.04 31.98
CA GLN A 712 -10.78 11.08 33.04
C GLN A 712 -10.14 11.57 34.35
N GLN A 713 -9.90 12.88 34.43
CA GLN A 713 -9.23 13.53 35.57
C GLN A 713 -9.83 13.22 36.96
N PRO A 714 -11.15 13.01 37.16
CA PRO A 714 -11.68 12.57 38.45
C PRO A 714 -11.04 11.28 39.00
N LEU A 715 -10.59 10.37 38.12
CA LEU A 715 -9.96 9.11 38.52
C LEU A 715 -8.54 9.32 39.09
N PHE A 716 -7.89 10.45 38.83
CA PHE A 716 -6.54 10.76 39.33
C PHE A 716 -6.45 10.76 40.86
N THR A 717 -7.55 11.01 41.59
CA THR A 717 -7.58 10.86 43.05
C THR A 717 -7.34 9.40 43.46
N PHE A 718 -7.98 8.45 42.78
CA PHE A 718 -7.82 7.02 43.02
C PHE A 718 -6.46 6.50 42.53
N VAL A 719 -5.93 7.05 41.43
CA VAL A 719 -4.57 6.73 40.95
C VAL A 719 -3.52 7.19 41.96
N GLY A 720 -3.60 8.43 42.44
CA GLY A 720 -2.66 8.95 43.45
C GLY A 720 -2.77 8.25 44.80
N GLY A 721 -3.93 7.66 45.14
CA GLY A 721 -4.13 6.80 46.30
C GLY A 721 -3.81 5.30 46.07
N GLY A 722 -3.37 4.90 44.88
CA GLY A 722 -3.02 3.51 44.55
C GLY A 722 -4.21 2.55 44.39
N LEU A 723 -5.43 3.07 44.25
CA LEU A 723 -6.68 2.29 44.15
C LEU A 723 -7.10 1.96 42.71
N LYS A 724 -6.55 2.67 41.71
CA LYS A 724 -6.81 2.47 40.27
C LYS A 724 -5.51 2.68 39.48
N ARG A 725 -5.39 2.12 38.27
CA ARG A 725 -4.18 2.28 37.44
C ARG A 725 -4.30 3.56 36.62
N PHE A 726 -3.17 4.22 36.34
CA PHE A 726 -3.16 5.41 35.48
C PHE A 726 -3.70 5.13 34.06
N ALA A 727 -3.44 3.92 33.53
CA ALA A 727 -3.97 3.48 32.24
C ALA A 727 -5.51 3.46 32.19
N ASP A 728 -6.19 3.23 33.32
CA ASP A 728 -7.67 3.21 33.39
C ASP A 728 -8.25 4.63 33.27
N ALA A 729 -7.43 5.68 33.45
CA ALA A 729 -7.81 7.08 33.44
C ALA A 729 -7.58 7.78 32.09
N GLN A 730 -7.09 7.09 31.05
CA GLN A 730 -6.71 7.71 29.77
C GLN A 730 -7.20 6.92 28.55
N ARG A 731 -7.50 7.62 27.45
CA ARG A 731 -7.74 7.06 26.11
C ARG A 731 -7.12 7.95 25.03
N PRO A 732 -6.72 7.42 23.87
CA PRO A 732 -6.37 8.23 22.70
C PRO A 732 -7.52 9.18 22.34
N MET A 733 -7.19 10.43 21.96
CA MET A 733 -8.21 11.45 21.63
C MET A 733 -9.07 11.04 20.43
N GLY A 734 -8.46 10.38 19.43
CA GLY A 734 -9.15 9.85 18.25
C GLY A 734 -10.18 8.76 18.56
N ASP A 735 -10.08 8.07 19.70
CA ASP A 735 -11.01 6.99 20.10
C ASP A 735 -12.26 7.55 20.82
N VAL A 736 -12.24 8.84 21.23
CA VAL A 736 -13.29 9.47 22.03
C VAL A 736 -13.95 10.68 21.36
N ILE A 737 -13.35 11.21 20.29
CA ILE A 737 -14.03 12.15 19.39
C ILE A 737 -15.02 11.39 18.52
N ALA A 738 -16.24 11.92 18.37
CA ALA A 738 -17.26 11.32 17.54
C ALA A 738 -16.85 11.29 16.05
N PRO A 739 -17.08 10.19 15.29
CA PRO A 739 -16.65 10.07 13.90
C PRO A 739 -17.18 11.15 12.95
N GLN A 740 -18.31 11.77 13.27
CA GLN A 740 -18.92 12.86 12.50
C GLN A 740 -18.24 14.22 12.75
N ALA A 741 -17.50 14.38 13.85
CA ALA A 741 -16.83 15.62 14.24
C ALA A 741 -15.39 15.65 13.72
N LYS A 742 -14.96 16.80 13.18
CA LYS A 742 -13.59 17.00 12.73
C LYS A 742 -12.68 17.34 13.90
N TRP A 743 -11.78 16.43 14.26
CA TRP A 743 -10.65 16.79 15.14
C TRP A 743 -9.66 17.70 14.41
N ILE A 744 -9.37 18.84 15.03
CA ILE A 744 -8.28 19.76 14.67
C ILE A 744 -7.24 19.66 15.79
N ALA A 745 -6.15 18.92 15.52
CA ALA A 745 -5.09 18.62 16.48
C ALA A 745 -4.12 19.80 16.68
N GLN A 746 -4.66 20.96 17.09
CA GLN A 746 -3.94 22.21 17.32
C GLN A 746 -4.48 22.92 18.56
N ALA A 747 -3.68 23.82 19.13
CA ALA A 747 -4.13 24.73 20.17
C ALA A 747 -4.81 25.98 19.56
N ALA A 748 -5.85 26.49 20.21
CA ALA A 748 -6.37 27.83 19.93
C ALA A 748 -5.41 28.89 20.52
N ALA A 749 -5.17 29.97 19.78
CA ALA A 749 -4.27 31.05 20.15
C ALA A 749 -4.97 32.42 20.26
N GLU A 750 -6.07 32.62 19.53
CA GLU A 750 -6.87 33.84 19.56
C GLU A 750 -8.33 33.53 19.18
N ILE A 751 -9.28 34.29 19.75
CA ILE A 751 -10.69 34.25 19.36
C ILE A 751 -11.08 35.67 18.96
N ASP A 752 -11.49 35.85 17.71
CA ASP A 752 -12.06 37.08 17.16
C ASP A 752 -13.58 36.88 17.00
N PRO A 753 -14.39 37.38 17.96
CA PRO A 753 -15.85 37.27 17.92
C PRO A 753 -16.49 38.29 16.98
N ALA A 754 -15.76 39.28 16.47
CA ALA A 754 -16.30 40.24 15.50
C ALA A 754 -16.25 39.68 14.06
N GLN A 755 -15.26 38.84 13.76
CA GLN A 755 -15.13 38.14 12.48
C GLN A 755 -15.62 36.69 12.51
N ASN A 756 -16.09 36.19 13.68
CA ASN A 756 -16.42 34.79 13.91
C ASN A 756 -15.30 33.81 13.52
N THR A 757 -14.06 34.09 13.98
CA THR A 757 -12.91 33.23 13.71
C THR A 757 -12.11 32.86 14.97
N VAL A 758 -11.47 31.69 14.93
CA VAL A 758 -10.46 31.24 15.89
C VAL A 758 -9.13 31.13 15.14
N THR A 759 -8.10 31.84 15.62
CA THR A 759 -6.72 31.65 15.14
C THR A 759 -6.09 30.51 15.94
N LEU A 760 -5.52 29.53 15.24
CA LEU A 760 -4.77 28.42 15.83
C LEU A 760 -3.31 28.82 16.10
N ALA A 761 -2.61 28.04 16.91
CA ALA A 761 -1.20 28.27 17.25
C ALA A 761 -0.23 28.21 16.03
N ASP A 762 -0.64 27.61 14.91
CA ASP A 762 0.09 27.61 13.64
C ASP A 762 -0.28 28.80 12.71
N GLY A 763 -1.13 29.72 13.18
CA GLY A 763 -1.62 30.87 12.41
C GLY A 763 -2.80 30.57 11.47
N THR A 764 -3.24 29.31 11.38
CA THR A 764 -4.45 28.95 10.62
C THR A 764 -5.68 29.61 11.24
N LYS A 765 -6.58 30.16 10.41
CA LYS A 765 -7.89 30.66 10.87
C LYS A 765 -8.99 29.65 10.55
N VAL A 766 -9.81 29.35 11.56
CA VAL A 766 -11.01 28.51 11.49
C VAL A 766 -12.22 29.42 11.68
N ALA A 767 -13.17 29.40 10.74
CA ALA A 767 -14.39 30.21 10.82
C ALA A 767 -15.54 29.41 11.44
N TYR A 768 -16.47 30.09 12.11
CA TYR A 768 -17.62 29.46 12.76
C TYR A 768 -18.94 30.21 12.52
N GLU A 769 -20.07 29.48 12.47
CA GLU A 769 -21.40 30.08 12.71
C GLU A 769 -21.61 30.21 14.23
N TYR A 770 -21.38 29.12 14.99
CA TYR A 770 -21.44 29.07 16.46
C TYR A 770 -20.12 28.61 17.09
N LEU A 771 -19.80 29.15 18.26
CA LEU A 771 -18.62 28.79 19.05
C LEU A 771 -19.00 28.28 20.44
N VAL A 772 -18.45 27.13 20.84
CA VAL A 772 -18.49 26.65 22.23
C VAL A 772 -17.08 26.61 22.80
N VAL A 773 -16.84 27.36 23.88
CA VAL A 773 -15.56 27.34 24.59
C VAL A 773 -15.65 26.35 25.76
N ALA A 774 -14.80 25.33 25.73
CA ALA A 774 -14.76 24.22 26.70
C ALA A 774 -13.31 23.87 27.11
N ALA A 775 -12.40 24.85 27.03
CA ALA A 775 -10.94 24.65 27.16
C ALA A 775 -10.45 24.15 28.52
N GLY A 776 -11.30 24.21 29.57
CA GLY A 776 -10.91 23.85 30.94
C GLY A 776 -10.19 24.99 31.67
N ILE A 777 -9.22 24.64 32.52
CA ILE A 777 -8.47 25.59 33.35
C ILE A 777 -6.98 25.22 33.39
N GLU A 778 -6.11 26.24 33.37
CA GLU A 778 -4.66 26.10 33.35
C GLU A 778 -4.11 25.81 34.76
N LEU A 779 -3.05 25.01 34.85
CA LEU A 779 -2.37 24.66 36.10
C LEU A 779 -1.09 25.50 36.24
N ASP A 780 -1.09 26.47 37.14
CA ASP A 780 0.05 27.38 37.33
C ASP A 780 1.03 26.87 38.40
N PHE A 781 1.79 25.85 38.04
CA PHE A 781 2.90 25.35 38.88
C PHE A 781 4.05 26.35 39.06
N ALA A 782 4.11 27.41 38.25
CA ALA A 782 5.10 28.48 38.36
C ALA A 782 4.67 29.58 39.36
N GLY A 783 3.38 29.69 39.65
CA GLY A 783 2.81 30.64 40.62
C GLY A 783 3.22 30.42 42.08
N VAL A 784 3.87 29.30 42.40
CA VAL A 784 4.47 29.01 43.71
C VAL A 784 5.98 28.94 43.56
N LYS A 785 6.73 29.73 44.33
CA LYS A 785 8.19 29.81 44.23
C LYS A 785 8.83 28.44 44.49
N GLY A 786 9.72 28.00 43.61
CA GLY A 786 10.41 26.70 43.70
C GLY A 786 9.59 25.46 43.30
N LEU A 787 8.25 25.53 43.28
CA LEU A 787 7.38 24.37 43.00
C LEU A 787 7.68 23.70 41.66
N GLN A 788 7.85 24.47 40.59
CA GLN A 788 8.15 23.97 39.24
C GLN A 788 9.45 23.13 39.17
N ALA A 789 10.41 23.38 40.07
CA ALA A 789 11.67 22.63 40.14
C ALA A 789 11.54 21.34 40.98
N ALA A 790 10.78 21.40 42.08
CA ALA A 790 10.58 20.32 43.04
C ALA A 790 9.50 19.30 42.61
N ILE A 791 8.48 19.70 41.84
CA ILE A 791 7.33 18.84 41.51
C ILE A 791 7.74 17.57 40.74
N GLY A 792 7.39 16.41 41.30
CA GLY A 792 7.79 15.09 40.82
C GLY A 792 9.16 14.61 41.33
N ARG A 793 9.78 15.34 42.25
CA ARG A 793 11.02 15.05 42.97
C ARG A 793 10.82 15.33 44.47
N ASP A 794 11.83 15.06 45.29
CA ASP A 794 11.97 15.57 46.66
C ASP A 794 10.76 15.32 47.61
N GLY A 795 9.90 14.34 47.32
CA GLY A 795 8.65 14.09 48.06
C GLY A 795 7.46 14.97 47.66
N VAL A 796 7.59 15.79 46.61
CA VAL A 796 6.55 16.72 46.13
C VAL A 796 5.79 16.13 44.93
N ALA A 797 4.47 15.99 45.04
CA ALA A 797 3.62 15.41 44.00
C ALA A 797 2.30 16.18 43.80
N SER A 798 1.56 15.87 42.73
CA SER A 798 0.25 16.48 42.47
C SER A 798 -0.65 15.57 41.65
N ASN A 799 -1.89 15.39 42.12
CA ASN A 799 -2.93 14.62 41.41
C ASN A 799 -3.59 15.41 40.28
N TYR A 800 -3.26 16.68 40.08
CA TYR A 800 -3.90 17.53 39.07
C TYR A 800 -3.30 17.39 37.67
N SER A 801 -2.11 16.80 37.55
CA SER A 801 -1.38 16.66 36.30
C SER A 801 -1.14 15.18 35.96
N PRO A 802 -1.41 14.74 34.70
CA PRO A 802 -1.10 13.39 34.26
C PRO A 802 0.41 13.05 34.39
N LYS A 803 1.29 14.06 34.34
CA LYS A 803 2.74 13.90 34.49
C LYS A 803 3.17 13.56 35.93
N TYR A 804 2.39 13.95 36.93
CA TYR A 804 2.79 13.92 38.34
C TYR A 804 1.91 13.04 39.23
N VAL A 805 0.71 12.66 38.80
CA VAL A 805 -0.24 11.86 39.61
C VAL A 805 0.32 10.53 40.10
N GLN A 806 1.13 9.84 39.28
CA GLN A 806 1.74 8.56 39.69
C GLN A 806 2.82 8.74 40.77
N LYS A 807 3.48 9.91 40.81
CA LYS A 807 4.46 10.24 41.88
C LYS A 807 3.81 10.40 43.24
N THR A 808 2.53 10.75 43.31
CA THR A 808 1.78 10.81 44.57
C THR A 808 1.82 9.47 45.29
N PHE A 809 1.45 8.37 44.61
CA PHE A 809 1.44 7.05 45.24
C PHE A 809 2.86 6.54 45.52
N GLU A 810 3.79 6.74 44.58
CA GLU A 810 5.21 6.38 44.73
C GLU A 810 5.84 7.00 45.99
N PHE A 811 5.62 8.29 46.22
CA PHE A 811 6.18 8.98 47.38
C PHE A 811 5.42 8.67 48.67
N LEU A 812 4.09 8.51 48.63
CA LEU A 812 3.33 7.97 49.77
C LEU A 812 3.77 6.55 50.15
N GLN A 813 4.30 5.76 49.20
CA GLN A 813 4.93 4.47 49.48
C GLN A 813 6.32 4.59 50.15
N SER A 814 7.12 5.63 49.85
CA SER A 814 8.44 5.83 50.46
C SER A 814 8.44 6.42 51.88
N VAL A 815 7.40 7.15 52.30
CA VAL A 815 7.27 7.70 53.67
C VAL A 815 7.50 6.62 54.75
N ARG A 816 8.23 6.99 55.81
CA ARG A 816 8.51 6.18 57.02
C ARG A 816 8.14 6.88 58.34
N GLY A 817 8.04 8.21 58.32
CA GLY A 817 7.73 9.09 59.45
C GLY A 817 7.84 10.56 59.01
N GLY A 818 7.52 11.51 59.88
CA GLY A 818 7.58 12.95 59.59
C GLY A 818 6.24 13.54 59.12
N ASN A 819 6.27 14.67 58.40
CA ASN A 819 5.05 15.39 58.04
C ASN A 819 4.60 15.08 56.61
N ALA A 820 3.33 14.72 56.44
CA ALA A 820 2.64 14.58 55.16
C ALA A 820 1.69 15.77 54.98
N LEU A 821 2.07 16.71 54.12
CA LEU A 821 1.38 17.97 53.90
C LEU A 821 0.51 17.92 52.64
N PHE A 822 -0.70 18.47 52.72
CA PHE A 822 -1.67 18.53 51.63
C PHE A 822 -2.18 19.95 51.50
N THR A 823 -2.24 20.51 50.28
CA THR A 823 -2.44 21.95 50.10
C THR A 823 -3.60 22.29 49.17
N MET A 824 -4.28 23.42 49.42
CA MET A 824 -5.31 24.01 48.57
C MET A 824 -5.10 25.54 48.45
N PRO A 825 -4.96 26.10 47.24
CA PRO A 825 -4.58 27.50 47.03
C PRO A 825 -5.77 28.46 47.11
N ALA A 826 -5.50 29.78 47.17
CA ALA A 826 -6.54 30.82 47.18
C ALA A 826 -7.27 31.00 45.83
N THR A 827 -6.72 30.48 44.72
CA THR A 827 -7.29 30.63 43.37
C THR A 827 -8.50 29.72 43.13
N PRO A 828 -9.41 30.03 42.18
CA PRO A 828 -10.45 29.11 41.74
C PRO A 828 -9.87 27.82 41.15
N ILE A 829 -10.18 26.66 41.74
CA ILE A 829 -9.67 25.35 41.28
C ILE A 829 -10.78 24.43 40.75
N LYS A 830 -10.42 23.51 39.84
CA LYS A 830 -11.28 22.38 39.48
C LYS A 830 -11.35 21.37 40.62
N CYS A 831 -12.54 20.84 40.90
CA CYS A 831 -12.82 19.87 41.95
C CYS A 831 -12.25 20.26 43.34
N ALA A 832 -12.79 21.32 43.96
CA ALA A 832 -12.32 21.88 45.23
C ALA A 832 -12.18 20.88 46.41
N GLY A 833 -12.86 19.73 46.37
CA GLY A 833 -12.69 18.66 47.36
C GLY A 833 -11.54 17.69 47.09
N ALA A 834 -10.92 17.67 45.90
CA ALA A 834 -9.82 16.75 45.60
C ALA A 834 -8.53 16.94 46.45
N PRO A 835 -8.15 18.14 46.93
CA PRO A 835 -6.98 18.33 47.80
C PRO A 835 -7.07 17.53 49.11
N GLN A 836 -8.24 17.54 49.74
CA GLN A 836 -8.49 16.81 50.99
C GLN A 836 -8.71 15.29 50.78
N LYS A 837 -9.31 14.86 49.65
CA LYS A 837 -9.51 13.43 49.35
C LYS A 837 -8.23 12.61 49.46
N ILE A 838 -7.13 13.11 48.88
CA ILE A 838 -5.85 12.41 48.91
C ILE A 838 -5.19 12.44 50.30
N ALA A 839 -5.48 13.44 51.14
CA ALA A 839 -5.06 13.44 52.55
C ALA A 839 -5.68 12.25 53.32
N TYR A 840 -6.99 12.02 53.15
CA TYR A 840 -7.67 10.88 53.79
C TYR A 840 -7.19 9.52 53.27
N LEU A 841 -6.88 9.41 51.97
CA LEU A 841 -6.34 8.17 51.36
C LEU A 841 -4.89 7.91 51.80
N ALA A 842 -4.06 8.95 51.95
CA ALA A 842 -2.71 8.83 52.48
C ALA A 842 -2.72 8.40 53.96
N ASP A 843 -3.58 9.01 54.77
CA ASP A 843 -3.83 8.67 56.17
C ASP A 843 -4.29 7.20 56.34
N GLU A 844 -5.20 6.71 55.48
CA GLU A 844 -5.58 5.30 55.44
C GLU A 844 -4.41 4.38 55.04
N LEU A 845 -3.60 4.76 54.04
CA LEU A 845 -2.40 4.02 53.65
C LEU A 845 -1.36 3.96 54.78
N PHE A 846 -1.18 5.03 55.56
CA PHE A 846 -0.26 5.05 56.70
C PHE A 846 -0.74 4.19 57.86
N ARG A 847 -2.06 4.10 58.10
CA ARG A 847 -2.62 3.12 59.05
C ARG A 847 -2.43 1.68 58.57
N ASN A 848 -2.73 1.39 57.30
CA ASN A 848 -2.54 0.05 56.71
C ASN A 848 -1.07 -0.41 56.72
N LYS A 849 -0.13 0.54 56.71
CA LYS A 849 1.31 0.29 56.87
C LYS A 849 1.79 0.17 58.33
N GLY A 850 0.95 0.49 59.32
CA GLY A 850 1.38 0.55 60.73
C GLY A 850 2.37 1.68 61.05
N ILE A 851 2.37 2.79 60.29
CA ILE A 851 3.29 3.92 60.50
C ILE A 851 2.59 5.24 60.87
N ARG A 852 1.26 5.25 61.01
CA ARG A 852 0.50 6.49 61.26
C ARG A 852 0.93 7.24 62.52
N ASP A 853 1.35 6.53 63.57
CA ASP A 853 1.83 7.14 64.83
C ASP A 853 3.17 7.89 64.66
N ARG A 854 3.87 7.66 63.54
CA ARG A 854 5.13 8.33 63.18
C ARG A 854 4.93 9.42 62.12
N VAL A 855 3.71 9.59 61.60
CA VAL A 855 3.40 10.50 60.48
C VAL A 855 2.32 11.49 60.90
N SER A 856 2.66 12.78 60.91
CA SER A 856 1.66 13.85 61.04
C SER A 856 1.03 14.13 59.69
N VAL A 857 -0.30 14.04 59.59
CA VAL A 857 -1.06 14.34 58.37
C VAL A 857 -1.71 15.71 58.55
N SER A 858 -1.37 16.67 57.69
CA SER A 858 -1.89 18.04 57.79
C SER A 858 -2.38 18.58 56.45
N TYR A 859 -3.60 19.10 56.46
CA TYR A 859 -4.24 19.79 55.34
C TYR A 859 -4.18 21.31 55.55
N TYR A 860 -3.51 22.01 54.65
CA TYR A 860 -3.41 23.47 54.60
C TYR A 860 -4.31 23.98 53.47
N THR A 861 -5.22 24.89 53.78
CA THR A 861 -6.13 25.46 52.79
C THR A 861 -6.20 26.97 52.97
N ALA A 862 -6.11 27.69 51.85
CA ALA A 862 -6.34 29.14 51.81
C ALA A 862 -7.77 29.54 52.21
N LEU A 863 -8.72 28.60 52.20
CA LEU A 863 -10.12 28.85 52.56
C LEU A 863 -10.34 28.92 54.07
N GLY A 864 -11.36 29.69 54.47
CA GLY A 864 -11.84 29.77 55.85
C GLY A 864 -12.76 28.63 56.31
N LYS A 865 -13.00 27.61 55.47
CA LYS A 865 -13.76 26.39 55.80
C LYS A 865 -13.14 25.19 55.08
N ILE A 866 -13.27 23.99 55.66
CA ILE A 866 -12.81 22.75 55.03
C ILE A 866 -13.62 22.39 53.76
N PHE A 867 -14.89 22.80 53.70
CA PHE A 867 -15.75 22.69 52.53
C PHE A 867 -16.73 23.88 52.50
N ALA A 868 -17.23 24.26 51.32
CA ALA A 868 -18.04 25.47 51.17
C ALA A 868 -19.46 25.35 51.73
N ILE A 869 -20.04 24.15 51.68
CA ILE A 869 -21.43 23.85 52.09
C ILE A 869 -21.43 23.28 53.50
N ASP A 870 -22.13 23.93 54.43
CA ASP A 870 -22.01 23.64 55.86
C ASP A 870 -22.34 22.19 56.24
N LYS A 871 -23.39 21.60 55.65
CA LYS A 871 -23.75 20.18 55.83
C LYS A 871 -22.57 19.23 55.63
N TYR A 872 -21.79 19.45 54.55
CA TYR A 872 -20.64 18.62 54.23
C TYR A 872 -19.37 19.10 54.97
N ALA A 873 -19.25 20.39 55.26
CA ALA A 873 -18.14 20.92 56.05
C ALA A 873 -18.10 20.32 57.47
N SER A 874 -19.26 20.21 58.13
CA SER A 874 -19.39 19.54 59.44
C SER A 874 -18.99 18.06 59.36
N ALA A 875 -19.45 17.35 58.32
CA ALA A 875 -19.09 15.94 58.11
C ALA A 875 -17.59 15.75 57.88
N MET A 876 -16.98 16.53 56.99
CA MET A 876 -15.54 16.43 56.70
C MET A 876 -14.67 16.87 57.89
N SER A 877 -15.15 17.80 58.71
CA SER A 877 -14.49 18.17 59.98
C SER A 877 -14.51 17.01 60.97
N ALA A 878 -15.64 16.32 61.14
CA ALA A 878 -15.73 15.14 62.00
C ALA A 878 -14.83 13.99 61.50
N VAL A 879 -14.79 13.75 60.18
CA VAL A 879 -13.87 12.77 59.57
C VAL A 879 -12.40 13.15 59.79
N ALA A 880 -12.03 14.43 59.66
CA ALA A 880 -10.66 14.87 59.93
C ALA A 880 -10.28 14.72 61.42
N GLN A 881 -11.16 15.13 62.34
CA GLN A 881 -10.95 15.04 63.79
C GLN A 881 -10.81 13.58 64.27
N SER A 882 -11.72 12.69 63.86
CA SER A 882 -11.66 11.25 64.18
C SER A 882 -10.43 10.52 63.63
N ARG A 883 -9.68 11.17 62.72
CA ARG A 883 -8.47 10.65 62.08
C ARG A 883 -7.20 11.39 62.51
N ASP A 884 -7.30 12.36 63.42
CA ASP A 884 -6.18 13.20 63.86
C ASP A 884 -5.49 13.91 62.67
N ILE A 885 -6.28 14.39 61.70
CA ILE A 885 -5.76 15.16 60.56
C ILE A 885 -5.81 16.66 60.92
N GLY A 886 -4.64 17.31 60.97
CA GLY A 886 -4.53 18.73 61.27
C GLY A 886 -5.09 19.60 60.13
N VAL A 887 -6.13 20.39 60.39
CA VAL A 887 -6.78 21.25 59.38
C VAL A 887 -6.39 22.71 59.64
N ASN A 888 -5.53 23.25 58.79
CA ASN A 888 -4.99 24.60 58.86
C ASN A 888 -5.72 25.49 57.85
N LEU A 889 -6.73 26.22 58.32
CA LEU A 889 -7.52 27.16 57.53
C LEU A 889 -6.75 28.46 57.29
N PHE A 890 -7.09 29.18 56.22
CA PHE A 890 -6.41 30.41 55.79
C PHE A 890 -4.89 30.29 55.59
N HIS A 891 -4.37 29.15 55.15
CA HIS A 891 -2.94 28.99 54.82
C HIS A 891 -2.75 28.69 53.33
N ASP A 892 -2.17 29.63 52.57
CA ASP A 892 -1.88 29.47 51.14
C ASP A 892 -0.39 29.14 50.92
N LEU A 893 -0.08 28.24 49.98
CA LEU A 893 1.30 27.79 49.73
C LEU A 893 2.00 28.77 48.79
N VAL A 894 3.05 29.44 49.26
CA VAL A 894 3.77 30.49 48.49
C VAL A 894 5.17 30.08 48.05
N GLU A 895 5.84 29.17 48.77
CA GLU A 895 7.17 28.68 48.40
C GLU A 895 7.40 27.20 48.79
N VAL A 896 8.16 26.48 47.95
CA VAL A 896 8.62 25.11 48.18
C VAL A 896 10.13 25.04 47.93
N ASP A 897 10.90 24.76 48.99
CA ASP A 897 12.31 24.40 48.92
C ASP A 897 12.41 22.86 48.91
N GLY A 898 12.57 22.29 47.71
CA GLY A 898 12.70 20.84 47.49
C GLY A 898 13.92 20.24 48.20
N PRO A 899 15.15 20.74 47.96
CA PRO A 899 16.37 20.24 48.60
C PRO A 899 16.34 20.26 50.14
N ALA A 900 15.77 21.31 50.76
CA ALA A 900 15.64 21.37 52.21
C ALA A 900 14.36 20.70 52.76
N LYS A 901 13.50 20.19 51.89
CA LYS A 901 12.13 19.71 52.14
C LYS A 901 11.30 20.65 53.04
N LYS A 902 11.16 21.92 52.64
CA LYS A 902 10.39 22.94 53.38
C LYS A 902 9.30 23.55 52.51
N ALA A 903 8.10 23.66 53.07
CA ALA A 903 6.96 24.35 52.46
C ALA A 903 6.65 25.60 53.27
N THR A 904 6.57 26.77 52.63
CA THR A 904 6.25 28.04 53.28
C THR A 904 4.84 28.48 52.88
N PHE A 905 4.03 28.75 53.89
CA PHE A 905 2.65 29.18 53.77
C PHE A 905 2.48 30.63 54.19
N GLN A 906 1.67 31.41 53.48
CA GLN A 906 1.21 32.72 53.93
C GLN A 906 -0.14 32.57 54.65
N ILE A 907 -0.27 33.18 55.83
CA ILE A 907 -1.54 33.22 56.55
C ILE A 907 -2.42 34.33 55.97
N LEU A 908 -3.62 33.96 55.54
CA LEU A 908 -4.64 34.84 54.96
C LEU A 908 -5.71 35.23 55.99
N GLY A 909 -6.73 35.97 55.54
CA GLY A 909 -7.86 36.39 56.35
C GLY A 909 -7.58 37.67 57.16
N SER A 910 -8.31 37.86 58.25
CA SER A 910 -8.29 39.06 59.09
C SER A 910 -7.90 38.79 60.55
N GLY A 911 -7.35 37.61 60.84
CA GLY A 911 -6.87 37.26 62.17
C GLY A 911 -5.56 37.98 62.56
N PRO A 912 -5.14 37.94 63.84
CA PRO A 912 -3.95 38.65 64.32
C PRO A 912 -2.62 38.18 63.69
N ARG A 913 -2.63 36.99 63.07
CA ARG A 913 -1.49 36.40 62.35
C ARG A 913 -1.55 36.57 60.83
N ALA A 914 -2.56 37.29 60.31
CA ALA A 914 -2.71 37.50 58.87
C ALA A 914 -1.50 38.26 58.30
N GLY A 915 -0.98 37.80 57.17
CA GLY A 915 0.25 38.31 56.56
C GLY A 915 1.54 37.62 57.05
N GLU A 916 1.51 36.89 58.17
CA GLU A 916 2.66 36.07 58.59
C GLU A 916 2.97 34.96 57.58
N SER A 917 4.24 34.57 57.51
CA SER A 917 4.68 33.38 56.78
C SER A 917 5.12 32.28 57.76
N VAL A 918 4.67 31.05 57.52
CA VAL A 918 4.98 29.87 58.34
C VAL A 918 5.66 28.81 57.46
N THR A 919 6.90 28.46 57.80
CA THR A 919 7.65 27.40 57.11
C THR A 919 7.55 26.09 57.88
N VAL A 920 7.13 25.03 57.19
CA VAL A 920 6.89 23.69 57.75
C VAL A 920 7.77 22.67 57.02
N PRO A 921 8.58 21.86 57.72
CA PRO A 921 9.32 20.77 57.09
C PRO A 921 8.35 19.65 56.68
N TYR A 922 8.63 18.97 55.57
CA TYR A 922 7.82 17.84 55.09
C TYR A 922 8.67 16.61 54.78
N GLU A 923 8.08 15.42 54.94
CA GLU A 923 8.60 14.21 54.29
C GLU A 923 7.88 13.95 52.97
N PHE A 924 6.59 14.33 52.89
CA PHE A 924 5.78 14.29 51.68
C PHE A 924 4.92 15.56 51.57
N LEU A 925 4.79 16.10 50.35
CA LEU A 925 3.98 17.28 50.04
C LEU A 925 3.11 17.03 48.79
N HIS A 926 1.80 16.94 48.97
CA HIS A 926 0.84 17.00 47.86
C HIS A 926 0.45 18.45 47.59
N VAL A 927 0.75 18.90 46.37
CA VAL A 927 0.45 20.26 45.92
C VAL A 927 -0.77 20.29 45.02
N THR A 928 -1.77 21.08 45.42
CA THR A 928 -2.75 21.61 44.48
C THR A 928 -2.19 22.91 43.92
N PRO A 929 -1.78 22.95 42.64
CA PRO A 929 -1.23 24.18 42.08
C PRO A 929 -2.32 25.26 42.03
N PRO A 930 -1.95 26.54 42.15
CA PRO A 930 -2.81 27.64 41.71
C PRO A 930 -3.32 27.39 40.28
N MET A 931 -4.53 27.85 39.98
CA MET A 931 -5.15 27.65 38.66
C MET A 931 -5.71 28.97 38.12
N LYS A 932 -5.68 29.11 36.80
CA LYS A 932 -6.06 30.34 36.10
C LYS A 932 -6.76 30.06 34.76
N PRO A 933 -7.54 31.00 34.21
CA PRO A 933 -7.98 30.93 32.83
C PRO A 933 -6.77 30.93 31.88
N PHE A 934 -6.89 30.24 30.75
CA PHE A 934 -5.87 30.26 29.71
C PHE A 934 -5.67 31.67 29.14
N ASP A 935 -4.42 32.01 28.84
CA ASP A 935 -4.02 33.33 28.37
C ASP A 935 -4.76 33.80 27.11
N PHE A 936 -5.06 32.90 26.15
CA PHE A 936 -5.81 33.24 24.94
C PHE A 936 -7.27 33.61 25.22
N ILE A 937 -7.87 33.06 26.28
CA ILE A 937 -9.21 33.43 26.75
C ILE A 937 -9.12 34.78 27.47
N LYS A 938 -8.20 34.90 28.44
CA LYS A 938 -8.03 36.09 29.28
C LYS A 938 -7.76 37.37 28.48
N ARG A 939 -7.14 37.26 27.30
CA ARG A 939 -6.88 38.39 26.38
C ARG A 939 -7.97 38.61 25.33
N SER A 940 -8.92 37.68 25.18
CA SER A 940 -9.98 37.77 24.18
C SER A 940 -11.12 38.69 24.65
N PRO A 941 -11.84 39.38 23.73
CA PRO A 941 -13.02 40.17 24.09
C PRO A 941 -14.13 39.37 24.80
N ILE A 942 -14.13 38.04 24.75
CA ILE A 942 -15.14 37.18 25.39
C ILE A 942 -14.90 36.95 26.91
N ALA A 943 -13.80 37.45 27.46
CA ALA A 943 -13.51 37.28 28.88
C ALA A 943 -14.26 38.31 29.75
N ASN A 944 -14.58 37.89 30.98
CA ASN A 944 -14.97 38.76 32.07
C ASN A 944 -13.74 39.36 32.78
N ALA A 945 -13.95 40.23 33.77
CA ALA A 945 -12.88 40.88 34.53
C ALA A 945 -11.91 39.92 35.25
N ALA A 946 -12.32 38.68 35.52
CA ALA A 946 -11.48 37.63 36.13
C ALA A 946 -10.73 36.77 35.08
N GLY A 947 -10.95 37.01 33.78
CA GLY A 947 -10.32 36.28 32.67
C GLY A 947 -11.04 35.00 32.22
N PHE A 948 -12.16 34.62 32.85
CA PHE A 948 -12.99 33.49 32.43
C PHE A 948 -13.97 33.92 31.33
N VAL A 949 -14.45 33.00 30.49
CA VAL A 949 -15.44 33.35 29.45
C VAL A 949 -16.73 33.81 30.11
N GLU A 950 -17.20 35.01 29.75
CA GLU A 950 -18.44 35.59 30.25
C GLU A 950 -19.65 34.82 29.70
N VAL A 951 -20.49 34.29 30.57
CA VAL A 951 -21.76 33.67 30.20
C VAL A 951 -22.86 34.04 31.18
N ASP A 952 -24.09 34.11 30.67
CA ASP A 952 -25.27 34.06 31.52
C ASP A 952 -25.31 32.72 32.27
N GLN A 953 -25.59 32.80 33.57
CA GLN A 953 -25.47 31.67 34.47
C GLN A 953 -26.52 30.57 34.24
N ARG A 954 -27.68 30.92 33.68
CA ARG A 954 -28.77 29.96 33.45
C ARG A 954 -28.71 29.33 32.07
N THR A 955 -28.40 30.11 31.03
CA THR A 955 -28.48 29.67 29.63
C THR A 955 -27.16 29.20 29.04
N LEU A 956 -26.03 29.56 29.67
CA LEU A 956 -24.65 29.34 29.23
C LEU A 956 -24.25 30.10 27.94
N GLN A 957 -25.11 31.01 27.47
CA GLN A 957 -24.86 31.88 26.32
C GLN A 957 -24.00 33.08 26.73
N HIS A 958 -23.12 33.55 25.85
CA HIS A 958 -22.29 34.73 26.08
C HIS A 958 -23.12 36.02 26.02
N GLY A 959 -23.08 36.83 27.09
CA GLY A 959 -23.96 38.00 27.25
C GLY A 959 -23.87 39.06 26.14
N ARG A 960 -22.70 39.16 25.47
CA ARG A 960 -22.43 40.14 24.40
C ARG A 960 -22.36 39.56 22.99
N PHE A 961 -22.35 38.24 22.82
CA PHE A 961 -22.12 37.57 21.52
C PHE A 961 -23.05 36.36 21.40
N PRO A 962 -24.22 36.50 20.76
CA PRO A 962 -25.32 35.53 20.88
C PRO A 962 -25.04 34.17 20.19
N ASN A 963 -24.00 34.05 19.39
CA ASN A 963 -23.56 32.79 18.78
C ASN A 963 -22.42 32.10 19.56
N ILE A 964 -22.02 32.63 20.72
CA ILE A 964 -20.95 32.10 21.55
C ILE A 964 -21.54 31.54 22.86
N TYR A 965 -21.05 30.37 23.26
CA TYR A 965 -21.40 29.68 24.51
C TYR A 965 -20.12 29.23 25.23
N ALA A 966 -20.19 29.03 26.55
CA ALA A 966 -19.08 28.42 27.28
C ALA A 966 -19.53 27.46 28.38
N ILE A 967 -18.67 26.48 28.69
CA ILE A 967 -19.00 25.36 29.57
C ILE A 967 -17.80 24.88 30.40
N GLY A 968 -18.07 24.33 31.58
CA GLY A 968 -17.06 23.75 32.46
C GLY A 968 -16.08 24.80 33.00
N ASP A 969 -14.85 24.37 33.27
CA ASP A 969 -13.92 25.14 34.11
C ASP A 969 -13.50 26.49 33.50
N CYS A 970 -13.61 26.69 32.17
CA CYS A 970 -13.26 27.94 31.50
C CYS A 970 -14.33 29.05 31.60
N SER A 971 -15.56 28.70 31.99
CA SER A 971 -16.70 29.62 32.07
C SER A 971 -16.71 30.45 33.37
N SER A 972 -17.43 31.57 33.34
CA SER A 972 -17.70 32.42 34.52
C SER A 972 -18.81 31.89 35.45
N LEU A 973 -19.32 30.67 35.24
CA LEU A 973 -20.43 30.12 36.01
C LEU A 973 -20.10 30.05 37.52
N PRO A 974 -20.90 30.67 38.41
CA PRO A 974 -20.63 30.73 39.85
C PRO A 974 -21.00 29.42 40.56
N THR A 975 -20.32 28.32 40.22
CA THR A 975 -20.49 27.00 40.84
C THR A 975 -19.16 26.25 40.91
N SER A 976 -19.12 25.13 41.64
CA SER A 976 -17.90 24.30 41.69
C SER A 976 -17.60 23.70 40.32
N LYS A 977 -16.40 24.03 39.81
CA LYS A 977 -15.85 23.55 38.53
C LYS A 977 -15.59 22.03 38.59
N THR A 978 -16.55 21.22 38.15
CA THR A 978 -16.51 19.75 38.23
C THR A 978 -17.05 19.08 36.97
N ALA A 979 -16.65 17.82 36.73
CA ALA A 979 -17.20 17.02 35.64
C ALA A 979 -18.73 16.76 35.79
N ALA A 980 -19.23 16.69 37.03
CA ALA A 980 -20.67 16.56 37.28
C ALA A 980 -21.45 17.82 36.90
N ALA A 981 -20.90 19.00 37.19
CA ALA A 981 -21.43 20.27 36.72
C ALA A 981 -21.40 20.33 35.18
N ALA A 982 -20.26 19.98 34.56
CA ALA A 982 -20.12 19.95 33.10
C ALA A 982 -21.14 19.03 32.40
N ALA A 983 -21.53 17.90 33.01
CA ALA A 983 -22.57 17.03 32.47
C ALA A 983 -23.96 17.68 32.45
N ALA A 984 -24.38 18.30 33.56
CA ALA A 984 -25.66 19.01 33.63
C ALA A 984 -25.68 20.22 32.69
N GLN A 985 -24.59 20.99 32.69
CA GLN A 985 -24.36 22.13 31.79
C GLN A 985 -24.45 21.74 30.31
N ALA A 986 -23.89 20.58 29.92
CA ALA A 986 -23.92 20.12 28.53
C ALA A 986 -25.34 19.82 28.04
N SER A 987 -26.24 19.38 28.93
CA SER A 987 -27.65 19.17 28.61
C SER A 987 -28.34 20.50 28.28
N VAL A 988 -28.13 21.52 29.12
CA VAL A 988 -28.72 22.86 28.95
C VAL A 988 -28.18 23.56 27.72
N LEU A 989 -26.85 23.61 27.56
CA LEU A 989 -26.19 24.24 26.43
C LEU A 989 -26.62 23.63 25.10
N LYS A 990 -26.62 22.29 24.97
CA LYS A 990 -27.05 21.63 23.72
C LYS A 990 -28.49 21.93 23.36
N HIS A 991 -29.40 21.93 24.33
CA HIS A 991 -30.80 22.28 24.09
C HIS A 991 -30.93 23.71 23.56
N ASN A 992 -30.32 24.68 24.24
CA ASN A 992 -30.37 26.10 23.87
C ASN A 992 -29.71 26.39 22.52
N LEU A 993 -28.55 25.77 22.24
CA LEU A 993 -27.83 25.92 20.97
C LEU A 993 -28.60 25.26 19.81
N LEU A 994 -29.15 24.06 19.97
CA LEU A 994 -29.98 23.42 18.94
C LEU A 994 -31.27 24.20 18.67
N ARG A 995 -31.88 24.78 19.72
CA ARG A 995 -33.03 25.67 19.61
C ARG A 995 -32.70 26.87 18.72
N GLN A 996 -31.56 27.53 18.96
CA GLN A 996 -31.09 28.66 18.16
C GLN A 996 -30.79 28.25 16.70
N ILE A 997 -29.99 27.19 16.51
CA ILE A 997 -29.61 26.62 15.20
C ILE A 997 -30.83 26.26 14.33
N ARG A 998 -31.94 25.84 14.95
CA ARG A 998 -33.17 25.43 14.27
C ARG A 998 -34.25 26.52 14.20
N GLY A 999 -34.04 27.68 14.81
CA GLY A 999 -35.07 28.73 14.94
C GLY A 999 -36.33 28.25 15.68
N SER A 1000 -36.17 27.46 16.75
CA SER A 1000 -37.29 26.80 17.44
C SER A 1000 -37.85 27.62 18.61
N ASP A 1001 -39.19 27.65 18.71
CA ASP A 1001 -39.92 28.27 19.82
C ASP A 1001 -39.97 27.44 21.11
N ALA A 1002 -39.29 26.28 21.16
CA ALA A 1002 -39.21 25.46 22.38
C ALA A 1002 -38.73 26.29 23.59
N PRO A 1003 -39.19 26.02 24.82
CA PRO A 1003 -38.73 26.76 26.01
C PRO A 1003 -37.21 26.72 26.17
N VAL A 1004 -36.62 27.83 26.63
CA VAL A 1004 -35.20 27.89 26.98
C VAL A 1004 -34.95 26.99 28.20
N ALA A 1005 -33.91 26.17 28.15
CA ALA A 1005 -33.47 25.38 29.29
C ALA A 1005 -32.62 26.26 30.22
N GLU A 1006 -32.85 26.15 31.53
CA GLU A 1006 -32.07 26.83 32.56
C GLU A 1006 -31.21 25.83 33.35
N TYR A 1007 -29.98 26.22 33.65
CA TYR A 1007 -29.08 25.54 34.58
C TYR A 1007 -29.30 26.07 36.00
N ASP A 1008 -29.43 25.13 36.94
CA ASP A 1008 -29.71 25.35 38.36
C ASP A 1008 -28.45 25.54 39.23
N GLY A 1009 -27.27 25.51 38.62
CA GLY A 1009 -25.98 25.55 39.30
C GLY A 1009 -25.53 24.20 39.89
N TYR A 1010 -26.22 23.09 39.60
CA TYR A 1010 -25.94 21.76 40.14
C TYR A 1010 -24.48 21.33 39.90
N THR A 1011 -23.87 20.80 40.96
CA THR A 1011 -22.52 20.24 40.95
C THR A 1011 -22.40 19.12 41.99
N SER A 1012 -21.41 18.24 41.82
CA SER A 1012 -21.12 17.15 42.75
C SER A 1012 -19.63 17.06 43.05
N CYS A 1013 -19.30 16.79 44.32
CA CYS A 1013 -17.96 16.42 44.75
C CYS A 1013 -18.02 15.11 45.56
N PRO A 1014 -17.72 13.96 44.93
CA PRO A 1014 -17.57 12.71 45.65
C PRO A 1014 -16.28 12.74 46.50
N LEU A 1015 -16.42 12.98 47.80
CA LEU A 1015 -15.34 13.11 48.78
C LEU A 1015 -14.95 11.71 49.29
N VAL A 1016 -14.05 11.06 48.55
CA VAL A 1016 -13.42 9.80 48.97
C VAL A 1016 -12.67 10.04 50.28
N THR A 1017 -13.03 9.29 51.32
CA THR A 1017 -12.36 9.33 52.63
C THR A 1017 -11.61 8.04 52.94
N GLY A 1018 -11.84 6.97 52.18
CA GLY A 1018 -11.14 5.69 52.36
C GLY A 1018 -11.66 4.64 51.39
N LYS A 1019 -11.06 3.46 51.42
CA LYS A 1019 -11.56 2.30 50.66
C LYS A 1019 -12.93 1.92 51.20
N HIS A 1020 -13.94 1.90 50.31
CA HIS A 1020 -15.36 1.73 50.67
C HIS A 1020 -15.95 2.84 51.56
N LYS A 1021 -15.31 4.02 51.62
CA LYS A 1021 -15.80 5.18 52.39
C LYS A 1021 -15.81 6.45 51.54
N LEU A 1022 -16.99 7.04 51.38
CA LEU A 1022 -17.17 8.25 50.57
C LEU A 1022 -18.35 9.07 51.05
N VAL A 1023 -18.15 10.37 51.18
CA VAL A 1023 -19.20 11.38 51.37
C VAL A 1023 -19.58 11.95 50.01
N LEU A 1024 -20.84 11.85 49.60
CA LEU A 1024 -21.28 12.28 48.26
C LEU A 1024 -21.91 13.67 48.33
N ALA A 1025 -21.08 14.71 48.30
CA ALA A 1025 -21.56 16.08 48.31
C ALA A 1025 -22.22 16.43 46.96
N GLU A 1026 -23.48 16.85 46.99
CA GLU A 1026 -24.23 17.36 45.84
C GLU A 1026 -24.98 18.62 46.24
N PHE A 1027 -24.90 19.67 45.43
CA PHE A 1027 -25.42 21.00 45.79
C PHE A 1027 -25.62 21.88 44.56
N SER A 1028 -26.39 22.96 44.70
CA SER A 1028 -26.35 24.07 43.76
C SER A 1028 -25.28 25.08 44.20
N GLY A 1029 -24.41 25.47 43.28
CA GLY A 1029 -23.47 26.57 43.52
C GLY A 1029 -24.14 27.94 43.64
N TYR A 1030 -25.37 28.09 43.16
CA TYR A 1030 -26.09 29.37 43.15
C TYR A 1030 -26.82 29.65 44.46
N THR A 1031 -27.38 28.60 45.09
CA THR A 1031 -28.09 28.73 46.37
C THR A 1031 -27.22 28.35 47.58
N GLY A 1032 -26.13 27.61 47.39
CA GLY A 1032 -25.35 27.03 48.48
C GLY A 1032 -26.08 25.90 49.22
N ALA A 1033 -27.23 25.43 48.73
CA ALA A 1033 -28.02 24.38 49.36
C ALA A 1033 -27.65 22.98 48.84
N PRO A 1034 -27.70 21.93 49.69
CA PRO A 1034 -27.62 20.54 49.25
C PRO A 1034 -28.67 20.19 48.20
N HIS A 1035 -28.30 19.38 47.20
CA HIS A 1035 -29.16 18.96 46.09
C HIS A 1035 -28.94 17.46 45.80
N GLU A 1036 -29.20 16.64 46.83
CA GLU A 1036 -28.85 15.22 46.90
C GLU A 1036 -29.74 14.33 46.02
N THR A 1037 -29.10 13.43 45.27
CA THR A 1037 -29.76 12.52 44.32
C THR A 1037 -30.46 11.34 44.99
N PHE A 1038 -29.97 10.86 46.13
CA PHE A 1038 -30.51 9.70 46.84
C PHE A 1038 -31.19 10.09 48.16
N PHE A 1039 -32.19 9.32 48.57
CA PHE A 1039 -33.00 9.56 49.78
C PHE A 1039 -32.23 9.45 51.11
N PHE A 1040 -31.04 8.84 51.13
CA PHE A 1040 -30.22 8.69 52.34
C PHE A 1040 -29.30 9.91 52.52
N ASN A 1041 -28.92 10.21 53.77
CA ASN A 1041 -28.07 11.35 54.07
C ASN A 1041 -26.65 11.19 53.47
N GLN A 1042 -26.39 11.85 52.33
CA GLN A 1042 -25.13 11.70 51.59
C GLN A 1042 -23.92 12.34 52.28
N ALA A 1043 -24.12 13.05 53.39
CA ALA A 1043 -23.05 13.56 54.26
C ALA A 1043 -22.33 12.46 55.05
N ASN A 1044 -22.91 11.25 55.16
CA ASN A 1044 -22.30 10.11 55.85
C ASN A 1044 -21.32 9.36 54.93
N GLU A 1045 -20.29 8.70 55.50
CA GLU A 1045 -19.39 7.80 54.77
C GLU A 1045 -20.15 6.54 54.29
N HIS A 1046 -20.41 6.40 52.98
CA HIS A 1046 -21.16 5.26 52.43
C HIS A 1046 -20.36 4.44 51.40
N ALA A 1047 -20.38 3.11 51.58
CA ALA A 1047 -19.77 2.14 50.66
C ALA A 1047 -20.45 2.10 49.27
N PHE A 1048 -21.77 2.31 49.22
CA PHE A 1048 -22.50 2.47 47.97
C PHE A 1048 -22.00 3.69 47.18
N SER A 1049 -21.87 4.84 47.83
CA SER A 1049 -21.36 6.07 47.22
C SER A 1049 -19.90 5.93 46.76
N TYR A 1050 -19.08 5.15 47.49
CA TYR A 1050 -17.74 4.77 47.05
C TYR A 1050 -17.77 3.94 45.76
N TRP A 1051 -18.53 2.84 45.74
CA TRP A 1051 -18.64 1.94 44.57
C TRP A 1051 -19.19 2.67 43.34
N LEU A 1052 -20.26 3.46 43.53
CA LEU A 1052 -20.82 4.33 42.50
C LEU A 1052 -19.73 5.22 41.88
N THR A 1053 -18.87 5.82 42.71
CA THR A 1053 -17.82 6.74 42.25
C THR A 1053 -16.61 6.02 41.64
N ALA A 1054 -16.19 4.90 42.22
CA ALA A 1054 -14.96 4.20 41.85
C ALA A 1054 -15.13 3.29 40.62
N ASP A 1055 -16.33 2.78 40.39
CA ASP A 1055 -16.60 1.71 39.40
C ASP A 1055 -17.69 2.09 38.39
N VAL A 1056 -18.82 2.68 38.84
CA VAL A 1056 -19.96 3.00 37.95
C VAL A 1056 -19.76 4.31 37.19
N LEU A 1057 -19.41 5.41 37.87
CA LEU A 1057 -19.20 6.72 37.24
C LEU A 1057 -18.09 6.72 36.17
N PRO A 1058 -16.99 5.94 36.27
CA PRO A 1058 -16.06 5.75 35.16
C PRO A 1058 -16.68 5.09 33.93
N ALA A 1059 -17.53 4.08 34.10
CA ALA A 1059 -18.24 3.47 32.97
C ALA A 1059 -19.21 4.49 32.33
N ILE A 1060 -19.97 5.24 33.14
CA ILE A 1060 -20.87 6.31 32.66
C ILE A 1060 -20.08 7.42 31.95
N TYR A 1061 -18.92 7.82 32.47
CA TYR A 1061 -18.07 8.85 31.88
C TYR A 1061 -17.71 8.50 30.43
N TRP A 1062 -17.07 7.35 30.23
CA TRP A 1062 -16.60 6.94 28.90
C TRP A 1062 -17.74 6.56 27.94
N ASN A 1063 -18.79 5.87 28.43
CA ASN A 1063 -19.80 5.28 27.57
C ASN A 1063 -21.02 6.18 27.32
N SER A 1064 -21.23 7.22 28.14
CA SER A 1064 -22.41 8.10 28.05
C SER A 1064 -22.06 9.59 28.15
N MET A 1065 -21.25 10.04 29.12
CA MET A 1065 -20.93 11.46 29.28
C MET A 1065 -20.16 12.01 28.07
N LEU A 1066 -19.07 11.35 27.62
CA LEU A 1066 -18.33 11.82 26.45
C LEU A 1066 -19.14 11.73 25.15
N LYS A 1067 -20.13 10.82 25.08
CA LYS A 1067 -21.12 10.75 23.98
C LYS A 1067 -22.23 11.79 24.10
N GLY A 1068 -22.25 12.55 25.19
CA GLY A 1068 -23.25 13.55 25.50
C GLY A 1068 -24.64 13.01 25.86
N THR A 1069 -24.81 11.70 26.09
CA THR A 1069 -26.11 11.11 26.46
C THR A 1069 -26.40 11.19 27.96
N TRP A 1070 -25.42 11.62 28.78
CA TRP A 1070 -25.58 11.84 30.21
C TRP A 1070 -25.90 13.32 30.52
N SER A 1071 -27.07 13.59 31.09
CA SER A 1071 -27.54 14.93 31.49
C SER A 1071 -27.33 15.26 32.97
N GLY A 1072 -26.53 14.46 33.68
CA GLY A 1072 -26.46 14.49 35.14
C GLY A 1072 -27.61 13.75 35.82
N PRO A 1073 -27.63 13.68 37.17
CA PRO A 1073 -28.55 12.82 37.90
C PRO A 1073 -29.95 13.43 38.15
N ALA A 1074 -30.31 14.56 37.54
CA ALA A 1074 -31.59 15.23 37.81
C ALA A 1074 -32.81 14.32 37.59
N SER A 1075 -32.82 13.51 36.51
CA SER A 1075 -33.87 12.51 36.27
C SER A 1075 -33.87 11.36 37.29
N ILE A 1076 -32.70 11.01 37.83
CA ILE A 1076 -32.56 9.99 38.88
C ILE A 1076 -33.09 10.53 40.20
N ARG A 1077 -32.76 11.79 40.56
CA ARG A 1077 -33.21 12.46 41.78
C ARG A 1077 -34.73 12.47 41.91
N LYS A 1078 -35.46 12.77 40.82
CA LYS A 1078 -36.93 12.73 40.78
C LYS A 1078 -37.53 11.36 41.16
N VAL A 1079 -36.78 10.27 41.02
CA VAL A 1079 -37.21 8.90 41.34
C VAL A 1079 -36.63 8.42 42.67
N ALA A 1080 -35.34 8.68 42.92
CA ALA A 1080 -34.58 8.16 44.05
C ALA A 1080 -34.57 9.08 45.29
N ASN A 1081 -35.00 10.33 45.15
CA ASN A 1081 -35.21 11.29 46.23
C ASN A 1081 -36.30 12.32 45.86
N PRO A 1082 -37.57 11.91 45.67
CA PRO A 1082 -38.63 12.81 45.20
C PRO A 1082 -38.84 14.01 46.13
N ALA A 1083 -38.57 13.86 47.44
CA ALA A 1083 -38.64 14.94 48.43
C ALA A 1083 -37.58 16.05 48.24
N SER A 1084 -36.49 15.81 47.49
CA SER A 1084 -35.48 16.83 47.15
C SER A 1084 -35.65 17.42 45.75
N SER A 1085 -36.72 17.06 45.04
CA SER A 1085 -36.94 17.41 43.63
C SER A 1085 -38.08 18.42 43.38
N ASN A 1086 -38.62 19.01 44.45
CA ASN A 1086 -39.59 20.11 44.45
C ASN A 1086 -38.91 21.42 44.89
#